data_AF-A0A096P1W6-F1
#
_entry.id   AF-A0A096P1W6-F1
#
_cell.length_a   1.000
_cell.length_b   1.000
_cell.length_c   1.000
_cell.angle_alpha   90.00
_cell.angle_beta   90.00
_cell.angle_gamma   90.00
#
_symmetry.space_group_name_H-M   'P 1'
#
loop_
_entity.id
_entity.type
_entity.pdbx_description
1 polymer ?
#
loop_
_entity_poly.entity_id
_entity_poly.type
_entity_poly.pdbx_seq_one_letter_code
_entity_poly.pdbx_strand_id
1 'polypeptide(L)'
;MFPHETPRRCIGNINPLSGSSSTLLLSELGCSLVLATTKVYANLHGFLQPSRHLSKKFPEGSAEGPGSGAPRSVSFREPPTTQGAHRVWKKKITSGLAIVSNLARREGGRRRPNRGGGEGGGVAGEREVPGVRERGRGRAPLAYACVHAVGRAGLRGEGAAAAEAASLFPWSGQCVAARVTTGEVGIMVMKASVDDDDSGWELSMPEKMEKSNTNWVDITQDFEEACRELKLGELLHDKLFGLFEAMSAIEMMDPKMDAGMIGNQVNRKVLNFEQAIKDGTIKIKDLTLPELIGIMDTCFCCLITWLEGHSLAQTVFTCLYIHNPDFIEDPAMKAFALGILKICDIAREKVNKAAVFEEEDFQSMTYGFKMANSVTDLRVTGMLKDVEDDMQRRVKSTRSRQGEERDPEVELEHQQCLAVFSRVKFTRVLLTVLIAFTKKETSAVAEAQKLMVQAADLLSAIHNSLHHGIQAQNDTTKGDHPIMMGFEPLVNQRLLPPTFPRYAKIIKREEMVSYFARLIDRIKTVCEVVNLTNLHCILDFFCEFSEQSPCVLSRSLLQTTFLVDNKKVFGTHLMQDMVKDALRSFVSPPVLSPKCYLYNNHQAKDCIDSFVTHCVRPFCSLIQIHGHNRARQRDKLGHILEEFATLQDEAEKVDAALHTMLLKQEPQRQHLACLGTWVLYHNLRIMIQYLLSGFELELYSMHEYYYIYWYLSEFLYAWLMSTLSRADGSQMAEERIMEEQQKGRSSKKTKKKKKVRPLSREITMSQAYQNMCAGMFKTMVAFDMDGKVRKPKFELDSEQVRYEHRFAPFNSVMTPPPVHYLQFKEMSDLNKYSPPPQSPELYVAASKHFQQAKMILENIPNPDHEVNRILKVAKPNFVVMKLLAGGHKKESKVPPEFDFSAHKYFPVVKLV
;
A
#
# COMPACT_ATOMS: atom_id res chain seq x y z
N MET A 1 33.09 8.41 5.43
CA MET A 1 32.46 7.70 4.29
C MET A 1 32.14 6.28 4.72
N PHE A 2 30.85 5.96 4.90
CA PHE A 2 30.35 4.61 5.16
C PHE A 2 28.95 4.51 4.53
N PRO A 3 28.64 3.48 3.70
CA PRO A 3 27.32 3.32 3.11
C PRO A 3 26.54 2.11 3.68
N HIS A 4 25.22 2.28 3.77
CA HIS A 4 24.21 1.23 4.00
C HIS A 4 24.26 0.44 5.32
N GLU A 5 23.70 1.03 6.37
CA GLU A 5 22.82 0.27 7.28
C GLU A 5 21.36 0.56 6.94
N THR A 6 20.57 -0.49 6.70
CA THR A 6 19.11 -0.41 6.72
C THR A 6 18.63 -0.58 8.17
N PRO A 7 17.60 0.16 8.62
CA PRO A 7 17.03 -0.06 9.94
C PRO A 7 16.30 -1.41 9.97
N ARG A 8 17.01 -2.47 10.39
CA ARG A 8 16.42 -3.77 10.68
C ARG A 8 15.38 -3.60 11.78
N ARG A 9 14.20 -4.22 11.63
CA ARG A 9 13.27 -4.39 12.76
C ARG A 9 13.99 -5.15 13.88
N CYS A 10 13.82 -4.71 15.11
CA CYS A 10 14.52 -5.29 16.26
C CYS A 10 13.99 -6.69 16.61
N ILE A 11 14.66 -7.73 16.10
CA ILE A 11 14.68 -9.06 16.70
C ILE A 11 16.11 -9.28 17.19
N GLY A 12 16.26 -9.61 18.48
CA GLY A 12 17.56 -9.62 19.15
C GLY A 12 18.40 -10.85 18.81
N ASN A 13 19.62 -10.63 18.29
CA ASN A 13 20.62 -11.68 18.20
C ASN A 13 21.15 -12.05 19.59
N ILE A 14 21.04 -13.33 19.95
CA ILE A 14 21.74 -13.93 21.10
C ILE A 14 22.72 -14.97 20.55
N ASN A 15 24.02 -14.76 20.78
CA ASN A 15 25.04 -15.77 20.47
C ASN A 15 25.00 -16.90 21.52
N PRO A 16 25.13 -18.17 21.13
CA PRO A 16 25.05 -19.29 22.07
C PRO A 16 26.35 -19.44 22.89
N LEU A 17 26.20 -19.49 24.21
CA LEU A 17 27.14 -20.15 25.11
C LEU A 17 26.46 -21.39 25.73
N SER A 18 27.26 -22.40 26.04
CA SER A 18 26.79 -23.75 26.38
C SER A 18 25.99 -23.81 27.69
N GLY A 19 24.75 -24.30 27.62
CA GLY A 19 23.93 -24.63 28.78
C GLY A 19 22.74 -25.53 28.39
N SER A 20 22.67 -26.73 28.94
CA SER A 20 21.66 -27.73 28.58
C SER A 20 20.44 -27.71 29.49
N SER A 21 19.26 -27.36 28.95
CA SER A 21 17.95 -27.89 29.37
C SER A 21 16.87 -27.56 28.35
N SER A 22 15.83 -28.40 28.27
CA SER A 22 14.82 -28.36 27.21
C SER A 22 13.60 -27.52 27.59
N THR A 23 13.19 -26.57 26.75
CA THR A 23 11.82 -26.04 26.72
C THR A 23 11.46 -25.60 25.29
N LEU A 24 10.31 -26.04 24.78
CA LEU A 24 9.87 -25.72 23.42
C LEU A 24 9.21 -24.34 23.36
N LEU A 25 9.77 -23.42 22.57
CA LEU A 25 9.12 -22.18 22.16
C LEU A 25 8.50 -22.36 20.77
N LEU A 26 7.18 -22.48 20.73
CA LEU A 26 6.38 -22.36 19.52
C LEU A 26 5.71 -20.98 19.52
N SER A 27 6.27 -20.03 18.79
CA SER A 27 5.76 -18.65 18.74
C SER A 27 5.96 -17.98 17.38
N GLU A 28 5.73 -18.70 16.28
CA GLU A 28 5.60 -18.11 14.93
C GLU A 28 4.83 -19.04 13.98
N LEU A 29 3.50 -18.95 13.99
CA LEU A 29 2.61 -19.39 12.91
C LEU A 29 1.20 -18.82 13.14
N GLY A 30 0.76 -17.91 12.27
CA GLY A 30 -0.45 -17.10 12.43
C GLY A 30 -1.78 -17.83 12.15
N CYS A 31 -1.99 -19.00 12.73
CA CYS A 31 -3.28 -19.73 12.70
C CYS A 31 -3.53 -20.39 14.06
N SER A 32 -4.42 -19.82 14.87
CA SER A 32 -4.90 -20.42 16.12
C SER A 32 -6.42 -20.40 16.15
N LEU A 33 -7.02 -21.54 15.83
CA LEU A 33 -8.45 -21.80 15.97
C LEU A 33 -8.78 -21.90 17.46
N VAL A 34 -9.19 -20.80 18.10
CA VAL A 34 -9.51 -20.78 19.53
C VAL A 34 -10.86 -21.46 19.78
N LEU A 35 -10.81 -22.77 20.04
CA LEU A 35 -11.93 -23.51 20.64
C LEU A 35 -12.09 -23.11 22.11
N ALA A 36 -12.81 -22.01 22.34
CA ALA A 36 -13.17 -21.54 23.68
C ALA A 36 -14.08 -22.56 24.38
N THR A 37 -13.49 -23.42 25.22
CA THR A 37 -14.22 -24.35 26.08
C THR A 37 -14.59 -23.65 27.39
N THR A 38 -15.78 -23.08 27.44
CA THR A 38 -16.28 -22.29 28.59
C THR A 38 -16.40 -23.14 29.86
N LYS A 39 -15.35 -23.13 30.68
CA LYS A 39 -15.34 -23.78 31.99
C LYS A 39 -16.00 -22.87 33.04
N VAL A 40 -17.32 -22.98 33.14
CA VAL A 40 -18.12 -22.28 34.16
C VAL A 40 -17.66 -22.69 35.56
N TYR A 41 -17.32 -21.71 36.39
CA TYR A 41 -17.44 -21.81 37.84
C TYR A 41 -18.00 -20.50 38.38
N ALA A 42 -19.13 -20.59 39.08
CA ALA A 42 -19.88 -19.44 39.57
C ALA A 42 -19.36 -18.95 40.93
N ASN A 43 -19.55 -17.65 41.21
CA ASN A 43 -19.45 -17.12 42.56
C ASN A 43 -20.55 -17.74 43.44
N LEU A 44 -20.17 -18.58 44.39
CA LEU A 44 -21.06 -19.11 45.42
C LEU A 44 -20.35 -19.09 46.78
N HIS A 45 -21.08 -18.58 47.78
CA HIS A 45 -20.72 -18.51 49.20
C HIS A 45 -19.43 -17.76 49.58
N GLY A 46 -19.60 -16.46 49.83
CA GLY A 46 -19.00 -15.90 51.04
C GLY A 46 -19.76 -16.42 52.26
N PHE A 47 -19.20 -17.41 52.95
CA PHE A 47 -19.56 -17.80 54.33
C PHE A 47 -18.39 -18.55 54.98
N LEU A 48 -18.25 -18.42 56.30
CA LEU A 48 -17.18 -18.96 57.17
C LEU A 48 -15.81 -18.25 57.10
N GLN A 49 -15.12 -18.27 58.25
CA GLN A 49 -13.88 -17.54 58.55
C GLN A 49 -12.64 -18.47 58.56
N PRO A 50 -11.39 -17.94 58.58
CA PRO A 50 -10.21 -18.67 58.10
C PRO A 50 -9.54 -19.61 59.11
N SER A 51 -8.74 -20.56 58.62
CA SER A 51 -7.76 -21.29 59.43
C SER A 51 -6.50 -21.76 58.67
N ARG A 52 -5.40 -21.09 59.02
CA ARG A 52 -3.99 -21.54 59.15
C ARG A 52 -3.44 -22.77 58.37
N HIS A 53 -2.32 -22.48 57.69
CA HIS A 53 -1.02 -23.21 57.73
C HIS A 53 -0.70 -24.40 56.79
N LEU A 54 0.59 -24.42 56.39
CA LEU A 54 1.43 -25.50 55.82
C LEU A 54 0.99 -26.03 54.43
N SER A 55 1.80 -26.08 53.36
CA SER A 55 3.25 -26.30 53.14
C SER A 55 3.74 -27.75 53.25
N LYS A 56 3.90 -28.44 52.09
CA LYS A 56 5.15 -29.12 51.64
C LYS A 56 5.01 -29.93 50.32
N LYS A 57 6.04 -29.78 49.46
CA LYS A 57 6.77 -30.78 48.62
C LYS A 57 6.05 -31.78 47.66
N PHE A 58 6.47 -31.69 46.39
CA PHE A 58 6.92 -32.77 45.46
C PHE A 58 7.34 -34.13 46.07
N PRO A 59 7.20 -35.26 45.33
CA PRO A 59 8.26 -35.68 44.38
C PRO A 59 7.77 -36.27 43.03
N GLU A 60 8.71 -36.82 42.25
CA GLU A 60 8.63 -37.16 40.81
C GLU A 60 8.54 -38.67 40.51
N GLY A 61 8.34 -39.00 39.21
CA GLY A 61 8.67 -40.29 38.57
C GLY A 61 7.51 -40.93 37.79
N SER A 62 7.71 -41.84 36.83
CA SER A 62 8.84 -42.12 35.90
C SER A 62 8.45 -43.31 34.99
N ALA A 63 9.16 -43.49 33.87
CA ALA A 63 9.21 -44.68 33.00
C ALA A 63 7.99 -45.08 32.11
N GLU A 64 8.27 -45.12 30.80
CA GLU A 64 8.03 -46.22 29.84
C GLU A 64 6.59 -46.67 29.42
N GLY A 65 6.51 -47.20 28.20
CA GLY A 65 5.34 -47.87 27.58
C GLY A 65 5.81 -49.19 26.92
N PRO A 66 5.24 -49.67 25.79
CA PRO A 66 4.06 -49.24 25.03
C PRO A 66 2.98 -50.34 24.90
N GLY A 67 1.84 -50.06 24.25
CA GLY A 67 0.81 -51.07 23.96
C GLY A 67 -0.16 -50.65 22.84
N SER A 68 -0.67 -51.64 22.08
CA SER A 68 -1.51 -51.43 20.88
C SER A 68 -2.96 -51.89 21.06
N GLY A 69 -3.90 -51.25 20.36
CA GLY A 69 -5.31 -51.66 20.34
C GLY A 69 -6.18 -50.74 19.46
N ALA A 70 -7.01 -51.32 18.60
CA ALA A 70 -7.88 -50.58 17.68
C ALA A 70 -9.24 -50.21 18.31
N PRO A 71 -9.85 -49.07 17.94
CA PRO A 71 -11.16 -48.67 18.46
C PRO A 71 -12.30 -49.49 17.85
N ARG A 72 -13.32 -49.81 18.67
CA ARG A 72 -14.58 -50.42 18.20
C ARG A 72 -15.58 -49.34 17.80
N SER A 73 -16.39 -49.64 16.79
CA SER A 73 -17.55 -48.83 16.40
C SER A 73 -18.68 -48.92 17.44
N VAL A 74 -19.44 -47.82 17.59
CA VAL A 74 -20.67 -47.76 18.38
C VAL A 74 -21.75 -47.11 17.53
N SER A 75 -22.93 -47.73 17.46
CA SER A 75 -24.06 -47.25 16.65
C SER A 75 -24.87 -46.16 17.38
N PHE A 76 -25.20 -45.10 16.66
CA PHE A 76 -26.20 -44.12 17.12
C PHE A 76 -27.62 -44.67 16.93
N ARG A 77 -28.52 -44.30 17.85
CA ARG A 77 -29.98 -44.43 17.72
C ARG A 77 -30.59 -43.08 17.37
N GLU A 78 -31.63 -43.09 16.54
CA GLU A 78 -32.43 -41.90 16.24
C GLU A 78 -33.39 -41.53 17.41
N PRO A 79 -33.60 -40.23 17.69
CA PRO A 79 -34.68 -39.75 18.55
C PRO A 79 -35.98 -39.44 17.75
N PRO A 80 -37.17 -39.50 18.39
CA PRO A 80 -38.47 -39.41 17.69
C PRO A 80 -38.92 -37.97 17.34
N THR A 81 -39.90 -37.89 16.44
CA THR A 81 -40.46 -36.64 15.89
C THR A 81 -41.42 -35.90 16.83
N THR A 82 -41.32 -34.56 16.89
CA THR A 82 -42.01 -33.70 17.88
C THR A 82 -43.12 -32.82 17.28
N GLN A 83 -44.11 -33.43 16.61
CA GLN A 83 -45.36 -32.72 16.26
C GLN A 83 -46.24 -32.47 17.50
N GLY A 84 -45.83 -31.52 18.35
CA GLY A 84 -46.58 -31.16 19.58
C GLY A 84 -46.48 -29.68 19.99
N ALA A 85 -45.29 -29.08 19.97
CA ALA A 85 -45.06 -27.75 20.55
C ALA A 85 -45.85 -26.60 19.87
N HIS A 86 -46.17 -26.75 18.57
CA HIS A 86 -46.63 -25.64 17.73
C HIS A 86 -48.02 -25.06 18.06
N ARG A 87 -48.83 -25.71 18.90
CA ARG A 87 -50.19 -25.23 19.29
C ARG A 87 -50.23 -24.34 20.53
N VAL A 88 -49.22 -24.37 21.40
CA VAL A 88 -49.24 -23.58 22.66
C VAL A 88 -48.80 -22.13 22.40
N TRP A 89 -47.73 -21.93 21.63
CA TRP A 89 -47.15 -20.59 21.36
C TRP A 89 -48.12 -19.61 20.69
N LYS A 90 -48.98 -20.09 19.77
CA LYS A 90 -49.92 -19.22 19.03
C LYS A 90 -51.00 -18.56 19.89
N LYS A 91 -51.17 -18.97 21.16
CA LYS A 91 -52.22 -18.47 22.06
C LYS A 91 -51.77 -17.36 23.03
N LYS A 92 -50.47 -17.09 23.17
CA LYS A 92 -49.95 -15.97 24.00
C LYS A 92 -49.72 -14.67 23.19
N ILE A 93 -49.36 -14.77 21.92
CA ILE A 93 -49.07 -13.60 21.06
C ILE A 93 -50.34 -12.76 20.77
N THR A 94 -51.52 -13.40 20.74
CA THR A 94 -52.81 -12.73 20.50
C THR A 94 -53.24 -11.79 21.64
N SER A 95 -52.73 -11.99 22.87
CA SER A 95 -53.00 -11.12 24.02
C SER A 95 -52.18 -9.82 24.03
N GLY A 96 -50.95 -9.81 23.50
CA GLY A 96 -50.09 -8.62 23.49
C GLY A 96 -50.57 -7.53 22.52
N LEU A 97 -51.02 -7.94 21.33
CA LEU A 97 -51.47 -7.02 20.27
C LEU A 97 -52.73 -6.21 20.63
N ALA A 98 -53.52 -6.65 21.61
CA ALA A 98 -54.70 -5.93 22.09
C ALA A 98 -54.37 -4.67 22.91
N ILE A 99 -53.17 -4.60 23.50
CA ILE A 99 -52.76 -3.47 24.36
C ILE A 99 -52.32 -2.28 23.50
N VAL A 100 -51.46 -2.53 22.51
CA VAL A 100 -50.90 -1.49 21.61
C VAL A 100 -52.00 -0.75 20.83
N SER A 101 -53.05 -1.46 20.41
CA SER A 101 -54.15 -0.87 19.62
C SER A 101 -55.03 0.12 20.41
N ASN A 102 -54.98 0.10 21.75
CA ASN A 102 -55.81 0.97 22.59
C ASN A 102 -55.16 2.33 22.95
N LEU A 103 -53.82 2.47 22.88
CA LEU A 103 -53.19 3.79 23.06
C LEU A 103 -53.42 4.70 21.84
N ALA A 104 -53.34 4.15 20.62
CA ALA A 104 -53.49 4.89 19.37
C ALA A 104 -54.89 5.48 19.09
N ARG A 105 -55.81 5.44 20.07
CA ARG A 105 -57.18 6.00 19.99
C ARG A 105 -57.48 7.11 21.00
N ARG A 106 -56.51 7.59 21.80
CA ARG A 106 -56.76 8.61 22.83
C ARG A 106 -56.38 10.05 22.48
N GLU A 107 -55.51 10.29 21.50
CA GLU A 107 -55.18 11.66 21.04
C GLU A 107 -56.09 12.11 19.88
N GLY A 108 -57.40 12.02 20.13
CA GLY A 108 -58.47 12.06 19.12
C GLY A 108 -59.44 13.25 19.20
N GLY A 109 -58.95 14.44 19.57
CA GLY A 109 -59.57 15.71 19.13
C GLY A 109 -60.35 16.58 20.14
N ARG A 110 -60.22 17.90 19.95
CA ARG A 110 -61.24 18.93 20.23
C ARG A 110 -61.23 19.97 19.08
N ARG A 111 -62.24 20.85 19.04
CA ARG A 111 -62.70 21.54 17.82
C ARG A 111 -62.19 22.99 17.69
N ARG A 112 -61.90 23.42 16.44
CA ARG A 112 -62.41 24.60 15.64
C ARG A 112 -63.02 25.83 16.39
N PRO A 113 -63.12 27.06 15.79
CA PRO A 113 -62.83 27.50 14.39
C PRO A 113 -62.24 28.94 14.15
N ASN A 114 -62.05 29.30 12.87
CA ASN A 114 -62.27 30.63 12.21
C ASN A 114 -61.48 31.90 12.59
N ARG A 115 -60.81 32.54 11.58
CA ARG A 115 -61.26 33.76 10.85
C ARG A 115 -60.22 34.33 9.86
N GLY A 116 -60.67 34.83 8.69
CA GLY A 116 -59.99 35.81 7.80
C GLY A 116 -58.75 35.32 7.01
N GLY A 117 -58.31 35.98 5.93
CA GLY A 117 -58.91 37.10 5.16
C GLY A 117 -57.87 37.91 4.37
N GLY A 118 -58.16 38.31 3.12
CA GLY A 118 -57.23 38.97 2.16
C GLY A 118 -56.67 37.97 1.13
N GLU A 119 -56.62 38.18 -0.19
CA GLU A 119 -56.45 39.39 -1.04
C GLU A 119 -55.04 40.03 -0.95
N GLY A 120 -54.38 40.42 -2.04
CA GLY A 120 -54.70 40.23 -3.47
C GLY A 120 -53.77 41.02 -4.42
N GLY A 121 -53.64 40.57 -5.68
CA GLY A 121 -52.87 41.22 -6.76
C GLY A 121 -51.34 40.95 -6.75
N GLY A 122 -50.60 41.07 -7.86
CA GLY A 122 -51.01 41.22 -9.27
C GLY A 122 -50.19 42.26 -10.06
N VAL A 123 -49.98 42.01 -11.37
CA VAL A 123 -49.46 42.97 -12.40
C VAL A 123 -47.95 43.35 -12.25
N ALA A 124 -47.10 43.42 -13.29
CA ALA A 124 -47.10 42.85 -14.65
C ALA A 124 -45.68 42.98 -15.28
N GLY A 125 -45.48 42.37 -16.46
CA GLY A 125 -44.59 42.90 -17.51
C GLY A 125 -43.26 42.16 -17.69
N GLU A 126 -42.76 41.87 -18.90
CA GLU A 126 -43.33 42.04 -20.25
C GLU A 126 -43.08 40.77 -21.10
N ARG A 127 -43.44 40.79 -22.39
CA ARG A 127 -43.25 39.70 -23.36
C ARG A 127 -42.44 40.19 -24.56
N GLU A 128 -41.69 39.30 -25.20
CA GLU A 128 -41.70 39.24 -26.66
C GLU A 128 -41.51 37.81 -27.20
N VAL A 129 -42.17 37.51 -28.33
CA VAL A 129 -42.46 36.18 -28.91
C VAL A 129 -42.80 36.43 -30.39
N PRO A 130 -42.18 35.77 -31.41
CA PRO A 130 -42.50 34.38 -31.82
C PRO A 130 -41.30 33.59 -32.41
N GLY A 131 -41.40 32.31 -32.83
CA GLY A 131 -42.50 31.35 -32.84
C GLY A 131 -42.01 29.93 -33.27
N VAL A 132 -42.68 28.83 -32.89
CA VAL A 132 -43.69 28.11 -33.72
C VAL A 132 -43.05 27.23 -34.81
N ARG A 133 -43.28 25.90 -34.97
CA ARG A 133 -44.08 24.80 -34.32
C ARG A 133 -43.54 23.46 -34.93
N GLU A 134 -43.78 22.19 -34.52
CA GLU A 134 -44.54 21.52 -33.44
C GLU A 134 -44.17 20.01 -33.31
N ARG A 135 -44.60 19.36 -32.21
CA ARG A 135 -44.90 17.90 -32.00
C ARG A 135 -43.80 16.82 -32.29
N GLY A 136 -43.60 15.82 -31.43
CA GLY A 136 -44.18 15.56 -30.09
C GLY A 136 -44.09 14.09 -29.61
N ARG A 137 -44.50 13.83 -28.35
CA ARG A 137 -44.42 12.57 -27.56
C ARG A 137 -42.98 12.22 -27.07
N GLY A 138 -42.68 12.00 -25.79
CA GLY A 138 -43.38 12.37 -24.55
C GLY A 138 -43.69 11.20 -23.59
N ARG A 139 -43.02 11.17 -22.42
CA ARG A 139 -43.49 10.62 -21.12
C ARG A 139 -42.54 11.00 -19.97
N ALA A 140 -43.06 11.01 -18.74
CA ALA A 140 -42.35 11.35 -17.49
C ALA A 140 -41.94 10.08 -16.71
N PRO A 141 -40.97 10.15 -15.77
CA PRO A 141 -40.48 8.99 -15.03
C PRO A 141 -41.38 8.61 -13.84
N LEU A 142 -41.38 7.34 -13.43
CA LEU A 142 -42.10 6.86 -12.24
C LEU A 142 -41.46 5.61 -11.61
N ALA A 143 -41.15 5.75 -10.31
CA ALA A 143 -41.12 4.77 -9.21
C ALA A 143 -40.48 3.36 -9.35
N TYR A 144 -39.80 2.98 -8.27
CA TYR A 144 -39.43 1.62 -7.88
C TYR A 144 -40.64 0.67 -7.77
N ALA A 145 -40.48 -0.58 -8.21
CA ALA A 145 -40.86 -1.78 -7.44
C ALA A 145 -40.30 -3.05 -8.11
N CYS A 146 -39.74 -3.99 -7.33
CA CYS A 146 -39.53 -5.37 -7.77
C CYS A 146 -39.74 -6.31 -6.57
N VAL A 147 -40.50 -7.39 -6.75
CA VAL A 147 -40.97 -8.27 -5.67
C VAL A 147 -40.83 -9.74 -6.09
N HIS A 148 -40.57 -10.61 -5.12
CA HIS A 148 -40.48 -12.07 -5.26
C HIS A 148 -41.60 -12.72 -6.10
N ALA A 149 -41.23 -13.71 -6.92
CA ALA A 149 -41.97 -14.97 -7.03
C ALA A 149 -41.05 -16.11 -7.51
N VAL A 150 -41.14 -17.30 -6.88
CA VAL A 150 -40.54 -18.54 -7.37
C VAL A 150 -41.66 -19.46 -7.88
N GLY A 151 -41.52 -20.00 -9.10
CA GLY A 151 -42.51 -20.88 -9.74
C GLY A 151 -42.00 -22.31 -9.93
N ARG A 152 -42.84 -23.32 -9.68
CA ARG A 152 -42.49 -24.75 -9.65
C ARG A 152 -42.55 -25.45 -11.02
N ALA A 153 -41.54 -26.25 -11.34
CA ALA A 153 -41.60 -27.62 -11.93
C ALA A 153 -40.16 -28.17 -12.05
N GLY A 154 -39.85 -29.48 -11.95
CA GLY A 154 -40.64 -30.66 -11.63
C GLY A 154 -39.70 -31.86 -11.32
N LEU A 155 -40.24 -32.99 -10.82
CA LEU A 155 -39.44 -34.14 -10.32
C LEU A 155 -39.02 -35.13 -11.42
N ARG A 156 -37.75 -35.61 -11.38
CA ARG A 156 -37.30 -37.03 -11.53
C ARG A 156 -35.77 -37.11 -11.74
N GLY A 157 -35.13 -38.17 -11.22
CA GLY A 157 -33.75 -38.54 -11.52
C GLY A 157 -32.90 -38.81 -10.28
N GLU A 158 -32.65 -40.08 -9.97
CA GLU A 158 -31.74 -40.49 -8.89
C GLU A 158 -30.37 -40.93 -9.46
N GLY A 159 -29.29 -40.68 -8.69
CA GLY A 159 -28.17 -41.62 -8.62
C GLY A 159 -27.10 -41.67 -9.73
N ALA A 160 -26.44 -40.55 -10.09
CA ALA A 160 -25.08 -40.56 -10.68
C ALA A 160 -24.38 -39.17 -10.71
N ALA A 161 -24.12 -38.52 -9.56
CA ALA A 161 -23.51 -37.17 -9.55
C ALA A 161 -22.66 -36.83 -8.30
N ALA A 162 -22.08 -37.82 -7.61
CA ALA A 162 -21.42 -37.61 -6.30
C ALA A 162 -19.87 -37.53 -6.33
N ALA A 163 -19.24 -37.65 -7.51
CA ALA A 163 -17.78 -37.70 -7.65
C ALA A 163 -17.16 -36.55 -8.48
N GLU A 164 -18.00 -35.71 -9.11
CA GLU A 164 -17.55 -34.72 -10.13
C GLU A 164 -17.92 -33.27 -9.76
N ALA A 165 -18.37 -33.03 -8.52
CA ALA A 165 -18.75 -31.71 -8.01
C ALA A 165 -17.65 -31.02 -7.16
N ALA A 166 -16.55 -31.72 -6.87
CA ALA A 166 -15.47 -31.22 -6.00
C ALA A 166 -14.36 -30.45 -6.73
N SER A 167 -14.41 -30.39 -8.07
CA SER A 167 -13.36 -29.84 -8.95
C SER A 167 -13.77 -28.55 -9.69
N LEU A 168 -15.00 -28.06 -9.48
CA LEU A 168 -15.57 -26.92 -10.22
C LEU A 168 -15.99 -25.73 -9.33
N PHE A 169 -15.32 -25.57 -8.19
CA PHE A 169 -15.28 -24.29 -7.48
C PHE A 169 -13.86 -23.72 -7.54
N PRO A 170 -13.53 -22.81 -8.48
CA PRO A 170 -12.39 -21.94 -8.26
C PRO A 170 -12.64 -21.14 -6.96
N TRP A 171 -11.61 -20.99 -6.13
CA TRP A 171 -11.61 -19.96 -5.09
C TRP A 171 -11.46 -18.58 -5.74
N SER A 172 -12.50 -18.17 -6.45
CA SER A 172 -12.63 -16.83 -6.97
C SER A 172 -12.82 -15.89 -5.79
N GLY A 173 -11.73 -15.33 -5.30
CA GLY A 173 -11.72 -14.16 -4.43
C GLY A 173 -12.28 -12.95 -5.17
N GLN A 174 -13.57 -13.00 -5.52
CA GLN A 174 -14.32 -11.87 -6.05
C GLN A 174 -14.53 -10.86 -4.93
N CYS A 175 -13.47 -10.11 -4.65
CA CYS A 175 -13.60 -8.70 -4.36
C CYS A 175 -14.41 -8.10 -5.52
N VAL A 176 -15.73 -8.06 -5.36
CA VAL A 176 -16.62 -7.44 -6.34
C VAL A 176 -16.17 -6.00 -6.45
N ALA A 177 -15.55 -5.68 -7.58
CA ALA A 177 -15.15 -4.32 -7.94
C ALA A 177 -16.42 -3.52 -8.27
N ALA A 178 -17.22 -3.27 -7.23
CA ALA A 178 -18.29 -2.30 -7.24
C ALA A 178 -17.67 -0.99 -7.74
N ARG A 179 -18.13 -0.52 -8.90
CA ARG A 179 -17.82 0.84 -9.33
C ARG A 179 -18.25 1.75 -8.20
N VAL A 180 -17.30 2.45 -7.59
CA VAL A 180 -17.60 3.62 -6.76
C VAL A 180 -18.03 4.74 -7.69
N THR A 181 -19.22 4.58 -8.28
CA THR A 181 -20.10 5.72 -8.50
C THR A 181 -20.27 6.39 -7.15
N THR A 182 -19.99 7.68 -7.06
CA THR A 182 -20.07 8.47 -5.84
C THR A 182 -21.51 8.56 -5.34
N GLY A 183 -21.93 7.54 -4.60
CA GLY A 183 -23.17 7.48 -3.84
C GLY A 183 -22.83 7.48 -2.36
N GLU A 184 -23.30 8.49 -1.64
CA GLU A 184 -23.04 8.65 -0.22
C GLU A 184 -23.80 7.57 0.57
N VAL A 185 -23.11 6.48 0.94
CA VAL A 185 -23.56 5.63 2.06
C VAL A 185 -23.24 6.38 3.35
N GLY A 186 -24.03 7.43 3.60
CA GLY A 186 -23.89 8.25 4.78
C GLY A 186 -24.16 7.43 6.03
N ILE A 187 -23.19 7.35 6.93
CA ILE A 187 -23.48 7.16 8.35
C ILE A 187 -24.45 8.27 8.72
N MET A 188 -25.66 7.93 9.18
CA MET A 188 -26.72 8.90 9.46
C MET A 188 -26.46 9.64 10.78
N VAL A 189 -25.36 10.40 10.82
CA VAL A 189 -25.20 11.51 11.76
C VAL A 189 -26.31 12.51 11.42
N MET A 190 -27.19 12.79 12.38
CA MET A 190 -28.28 13.76 12.18
C MET A 190 -27.69 15.15 11.91
N LYS A 191 -27.64 15.53 10.64
CA LYS A 191 -27.15 16.83 10.19
C LYS A 191 -28.20 17.88 10.50
N ALA A 192 -28.15 18.44 11.72
CA ALA A 192 -28.89 19.64 12.06
C ALA A 192 -28.50 20.75 11.09
N SER A 193 -29.48 21.30 10.38
CA SER A 193 -29.32 22.54 9.62
C SER A 193 -29.15 23.69 10.62
N VAL A 194 -28.01 24.35 10.56
CA VAL A 194 -27.76 25.62 11.25
C VAL A 194 -27.50 26.63 10.13
N ASP A 195 -28.34 27.66 10.05
CA ASP A 195 -28.15 28.78 9.13
C ASP A 195 -26.95 29.64 9.58
N ASP A 196 -26.35 30.38 8.65
CA ASP A 196 -25.22 31.27 8.96
C ASP A 196 -25.65 32.39 9.93
N ASP A 197 -25.06 32.44 11.13
CA ASP A 197 -25.09 33.62 11.99
C ASP A 197 -23.78 33.76 12.78
N ASP A 198 -23.25 34.98 12.86
CA ASP A 198 -21.85 35.27 13.20
C ASP A 198 -21.65 35.42 14.72
N SER A 199 -21.19 34.37 15.40
CA SER A 199 -20.76 34.44 16.80
C SER A 199 -19.67 33.41 17.17
N GLY A 200 -18.77 33.84 18.05
CA GLY A 200 -17.58 33.07 18.44
C GLY A 200 -17.87 31.91 19.40
N TRP A 201 -17.38 30.72 19.05
CA TRP A 201 -17.55 29.51 19.87
C TRP A 201 -16.46 29.39 20.95
N GLU A 202 -16.68 30.02 22.10
CA GLU A 202 -15.92 29.71 23.32
C GLU A 202 -16.27 28.30 23.83
N LEU A 203 -15.25 27.50 24.19
CA LEU A 203 -15.45 26.17 24.80
C LEU A 203 -15.79 26.26 26.30
N SER A 204 -16.87 26.98 26.61
CA SER A 204 -17.59 26.78 27.86
C SER A 204 -18.37 25.46 27.78
N MET A 205 -18.31 24.63 28.84
CA MET A 205 -19.29 23.54 28.97
C MET A 205 -20.67 24.16 29.27
N PRO A 206 -21.75 23.78 28.57
CA PRO A 206 -23.08 24.24 28.93
C PRO A 206 -23.49 23.71 30.31
N GLU A 207 -23.36 24.55 31.35
CA GLU A 207 -24.07 24.33 32.60
C GLU A 207 -25.57 24.39 32.29
N LYS A 208 -26.21 23.21 32.32
CA LYS A 208 -27.47 22.85 31.65
C LYS A 208 -27.28 22.47 30.18
N MET A 209 -26.97 21.20 29.95
CA MET A 209 -27.88 20.44 29.10
C MET A 209 -29.28 20.60 29.69
N GLU A 210 -30.24 21.11 28.93
CA GLU A 210 -31.64 20.94 29.30
C GLU A 210 -31.92 19.45 29.43
N LYS A 211 -32.57 19.04 30.52
CA LYS A 211 -32.92 17.63 30.72
C LYS A 211 -33.87 17.21 29.61
N SER A 212 -33.39 16.39 28.67
CA SER A 212 -34.25 15.66 27.76
C SER A 212 -35.30 14.94 28.61
N ASN A 213 -36.57 15.18 28.34
CA ASN A 213 -37.67 14.75 29.22
C ASN A 213 -38.02 13.26 29.04
N THR A 214 -36.97 12.45 28.87
CA THR A 214 -36.95 11.00 28.65
C THR A 214 -37.04 10.29 29.99
N ASN A 215 -38.22 9.72 30.27
CA ASN A 215 -38.41 8.80 31.38
C ASN A 215 -37.70 7.47 31.09
N TRP A 216 -36.51 7.30 31.64
CA TRP A 216 -35.80 6.03 31.63
C TRP A 216 -36.52 5.01 32.52
N VAL A 217 -36.59 3.76 32.06
CA VAL A 217 -37.13 2.63 32.81
C VAL A 217 -36.00 1.60 32.93
N ASP A 218 -35.72 1.13 34.14
CA ASP A 218 -34.78 0.04 34.36
C ASP A 218 -35.43 -1.29 33.94
N ILE A 219 -34.71 -2.05 33.12
CA ILE A 219 -35.13 -3.36 32.58
C ILE A 219 -34.13 -4.47 32.95
N THR A 220 -33.19 -4.21 33.87
CA THR A 220 -32.06 -5.11 34.17
C THR A 220 -32.55 -6.48 34.64
N GLN A 221 -33.56 -6.53 35.51
CA GLN A 221 -34.14 -7.79 36.01
C GLN A 221 -34.89 -8.55 34.90
N ASP A 222 -35.76 -7.88 34.13
CA ASP A 222 -36.48 -8.48 33.01
C ASP A 222 -35.51 -9.08 31.96
N PHE A 223 -34.40 -8.39 31.70
CA PHE A 223 -33.36 -8.83 30.77
C PHE A 223 -32.56 -10.02 31.32
N GLU A 224 -32.16 -10.00 32.59
CA GLU A 224 -31.53 -11.15 33.24
C GLU A 224 -32.42 -12.40 33.23
N GLU A 225 -33.71 -12.25 33.51
CA GLU A 225 -34.65 -13.39 33.50
C GLU A 225 -34.84 -13.95 32.09
N ALA A 226 -34.98 -13.11 31.07
CA ALA A 226 -35.03 -13.54 29.68
C ALA A 226 -33.74 -14.26 29.24
N CYS A 227 -32.57 -13.77 29.66
CA CYS A 227 -31.28 -14.41 29.35
C CYS A 227 -31.14 -15.82 29.95
N ARG A 228 -31.85 -16.13 31.06
CA ARG A 228 -31.86 -17.49 31.66
C ARG A 228 -32.66 -18.51 30.85
N GLU A 229 -33.43 -18.11 29.84
CA GLU A 229 -34.09 -19.05 28.90
C GLU A 229 -33.14 -19.59 27.82
N LEU A 230 -31.99 -18.95 27.58
CA LEU A 230 -30.99 -19.36 26.59
C LEU A 230 -30.18 -20.57 27.06
N LYS A 231 -29.97 -21.54 26.17
CA LYS A 231 -29.13 -22.73 26.44
C LYS A 231 -27.67 -22.46 26.07
N LEU A 232 -26.77 -23.28 26.60
CA LEU A 232 -25.36 -23.27 26.24
C LEU A 232 -25.18 -23.47 24.72
N GLY A 233 -24.60 -22.48 24.05
CA GLY A 233 -24.42 -22.46 22.59
C GLY A 233 -25.53 -21.76 21.80
N GLU A 234 -26.61 -21.30 22.45
CA GLU A 234 -27.60 -20.40 21.85
C GLU A 234 -27.14 -18.94 22.02
N LEU A 235 -27.29 -18.12 20.97
CA LEU A 235 -27.02 -16.69 20.98
C LEU A 235 -28.21 -15.94 20.37
N LEU A 236 -28.68 -14.90 21.05
CA LEU A 236 -29.75 -14.04 20.55
C LEU A 236 -29.13 -12.83 19.82
N HIS A 237 -29.33 -12.77 18.51
CA HIS A 237 -28.93 -11.65 17.66
C HIS A 237 -29.95 -11.44 16.53
N ASP A 238 -29.85 -10.32 15.80
CA ASP A 238 -30.69 -10.12 14.60
C ASP A 238 -30.27 -11.06 13.45
N LYS A 239 -31.22 -11.44 12.61
CA LYS A 239 -31.01 -12.37 11.49
C LYS A 239 -30.05 -11.85 10.41
N LEU A 240 -29.81 -10.54 10.34
CA LEU A 240 -28.87 -9.92 9.43
C LEU A 240 -27.47 -9.74 10.05
N PHE A 241 -27.34 -9.82 11.38
CA PHE A 241 -26.07 -9.66 12.08
C PHE A 241 -25.18 -10.90 11.87
N GLY A 242 -23.99 -10.68 11.30
CA GLY A 242 -23.02 -11.75 11.05
C GLY A 242 -22.03 -11.87 12.20
N LEU A 243 -21.76 -13.08 12.69
CA LEU A 243 -20.77 -13.30 13.77
C LEU A 243 -19.34 -12.84 13.43
N PHE A 244 -19.04 -12.63 12.15
CA PHE A 244 -17.79 -12.00 11.72
C PHE A 244 -17.70 -10.52 12.16
N GLU A 245 -18.82 -9.80 12.22
CA GLU A 245 -18.88 -8.40 12.70
C GLU A 245 -18.58 -8.33 14.20
N ALA A 246 -18.99 -9.34 14.97
CA ALA A 246 -18.66 -9.49 16.39
C ALA A 246 -17.14 -9.63 16.65
N MET A 247 -16.34 -10.07 15.66
CA MET A 247 -14.88 -10.13 15.80
C MET A 247 -14.22 -8.74 15.85
N SER A 248 -14.95 -7.67 15.50
CA SER A 248 -14.53 -6.28 15.65
C SER A 248 -15.15 -5.58 16.87
N ALA A 249 -15.87 -6.31 17.73
CA ALA A 249 -16.43 -5.76 18.96
C ALA A 249 -15.34 -5.51 20.02
N ILE A 250 -15.66 -4.64 20.99
CA ILE A 250 -14.74 -4.19 22.03
C ILE A 250 -15.27 -4.62 23.40
N GLU A 251 -14.41 -5.25 24.18
CA GLU A 251 -14.68 -5.60 25.57
C GLU A 251 -14.39 -4.40 26.47
N MET A 252 -15.43 -3.72 26.95
CA MET A 252 -15.30 -2.67 27.97
C MET A 252 -14.67 -3.25 29.24
N MET A 253 -13.89 -2.45 29.95
CA MET A 253 -13.11 -2.83 31.13
C MET A 253 -11.94 -3.82 30.87
N ASP A 254 -11.74 -4.38 29.68
CA ASP A 254 -10.51 -5.13 29.38
C ASP A 254 -9.32 -4.16 29.16
N PRO A 255 -8.17 -4.32 29.84
CA PRO A 255 -7.03 -3.41 29.73
C PRO A 255 -6.32 -3.34 28.36
N LYS A 256 -6.69 -4.17 27.37
CA LYS A 256 -6.12 -4.20 26.01
C LYS A 256 -7.14 -3.85 24.92
N MET A 257 -8.44 -3.95 25.19
CA MET A 257 -9.52 -3.57 24.29
C MET A 257 -10.04 -2.16 24.58
N ASP A 258 -10.15 -1.79 25.86
CA ASP A 258 -10.76 -0.53 26.30
C ASP A 258 -9.72 0.59 26.43
N ALA A 259 -9.75 1.55 25.49
CA ALA A 259 -8.90 2.74 25.54
C ALA A 259 -9.17 3.63 26.78
N GLY A 260 -10.38 3.60 27.35
CA GLY A 260 -10.75 4.32 28.57
C GLY A 260 -10.04 3.78 29.83
N MET A 261 -9.75 2.48 29.87
CA MET A 261 -9.02 1.86 30.98
C MET A 261 -7.59 2.40 31.14
N ILE A 262 -6.96 2.88 30.06
CA ILE A 262 -5.63 3.51 30.12
C ILE A 262 -5.73 4.95 30.63
N GLY A 263 -6.74 5.71 30.22
CA GLY A 263 -6.97 7.08 30.71
C GLY A 263 -7.15 7.15 32.23
N ASN A 264 -7.72 6.10 32.82
CA ASN A 264 -7.89 5.96 34.28
C ASN A 264 -6.63 5.45 35.02
N GLN A 265 -5.58 4.99 34.32
CA GLN A 265 -4.33 4.52 34.93
C GLN A 265 -3.28 5.62 35.14
N VAL A 266 -3.40 6.73 34.42
CA VAL A 266 -2.48 7.86 34.55
C VAL A 266 -3.03 8.85 35.56
N ASN A 267 -2.40 8.92 36.74
CA ASN A 267 -2.77 9.84 37.84
C ASN A 267 -2.50 11.33 37.54
N ARG A 268 -2.57 11.76 36.28
CA ARG A 268 -2.40 13.15 35.84
C ARG A 268 -3.65 13.63 35.12
N LYS A 269 -3.99 14.89 35.32
CA LYS A 269 -5.06 15.54 34.56
C LYS A 269 -4.57 15.81 33.13
N VAL A 270 -5.16 15.14 32.15
CA VAL A 270 -4.95 15.44 30.73
C VAL A 270 -5.58 16.81 30.43
N LEU A 271 -4.78 17.76 29.94
CA LEU A 271 -5.23 19.14 29.66
C LEU A 271 -5.40 19.35 28.15
N ASN A 272 -6.46 20.08 27.76
CA ASN A 272 -6.53 20.66 26.42
C ASN A 272 -5.74 21.99 26.35
N PHE A 273 -5.58 22.56 25.15
CA PHE A 273 -4.76 23.78 24.95
C PHE A 273 -5.19 24.97 25.83
N GLU A 274 -6.48 25.31 25.88
CA GLU A 274 -6.98 26.41 26.72
C GLU A 274 -6.80 26.16 28.22
N GLN A 275 -7.03 24.91 28.67
CA GLN A 275 -6.82 24.52 30.05
C GLN A 275 -5.34 24.60 30.41
N ALA A 276 -4.45 24.14 29.52
CA ALA A 276 -3.00 24.18 29.72
C ALA A 276 -2.44 25.62 29.80
N ILE A 277 -3.04 26.56 29.06
CA ILE A 277 -2.77 28.00 29.20
C ILE A 277 -3.27 28.51 30.56
N LYS A 278 -4.52 28.21 30.93
CA LYS A 278 -5.13 28.62 32.21
C LYS A 278 -4.40 28.05 33.44
N ASP A 279 -3.78 26.88 33.30
CA ASP A 279 -2.96 26.19 34.33
C ASP A 279 -1.48 26.65 34.32
N GLY A 280 -1.08 27.55 33.40
CA GLY A 280 0.29 28.06 33.26
C GLY A 280 1.31 27.07 32.66
N THR A 281 0.88 25.86 32.32
CA THR A 281 1.75 24.79 31.78
C THR A 281 2.22 25.02 30.33
N ILE A 282 1.56 25.93 29.60
CA ILE A 282 1.91 26.34 28.23
C ILE A 282 2.10 27.85 28.17
N LYS A 283 3.24 28.28 27.61
CA LYS A 283 3.49 29.68 27.23
C LYS A 283 2.95 29.95 25.83
N ILE A 284 2.17 31.03 25.67
CA ILE A 284 1.68 31.53 24.37
C ILE A 284 2.52 32.69 23.80
N LYS A 285 3.37 33.28 24.65
CA LYS A 285 4.26 34.42 24.40
C LYS A 285 5.57 34.23 25.16
N ASP A 286 6.55 35.10 24.90
CA ASP A 286 7.83 35.14 25.62
C ASP A 286 8.52 33.75 25.69
N LEU A 287 8.40 32.99 24.59
CA LEU A 287 9.03 31.69 24.41
C LEU A 287 10.53 31.89 24.19
N THR A 288 11.35 31.24 25.01
CA THR A 288 12.81 31.30 24.87
C THR A 288 13.26 30.50 23.65
N LEU A 289 14.44 30.83 23.10
CA LEU A 289 14.97 30.14 21.93
C LEU A 289 15.11 28.61 22.16
N PRO A 290 15.58 28.10 23.33
CA PRO A 290 15.59 26.66 23.61
C PRO A 290 14.21 26.01 23.64
N GLU A 291 13.17 26.72 24.11
CA GLU A 291 11.79 26.25 24.09
C GLU A 291 11.27 26.12 22.66
N LEU A 292 11.45 27.16 21.83
CA LEU A 292 11.10 27.13 20.41
C LEU A 292 11.79 25.97 19.67
N ILE A 293 13.10 25.80 19.85
CA ILE A 293 13.88 24.72 19.21
C ILE A 293 13.33 23.34 19.63
N GLY A 294 13.09 23.13 20.93
CA GLY A 294 12.58 21.87 21.47
C GLY A 294 11.17 21.54 20.97
N ILE A 295 10.28 22.54 20.87
CA ILE A 295 8.92 22.36 20.33
C ILE A 295 8.99 22.05 18.82
N MET A 296 9.78 22.79 18.05
CA MET A 296 9.91 22.61 16.60
C MET A 296 10.46 21.22 16.21
N ASP A 297 11.53 20.77 16.88
CA ASP A 297 12.09 19.43 16.62
C ASP A 297 11.12 18.31 16.98
N THR A 298 10.36 18.47 18.06
CA THR A 298 9.36 17.47 18.48
C THR A 298 8.17 17.43 17.52
N CYS A 299 7.74 18.59 16.98
CA CYS A 299 6.75 18.66 15.89
C CYS A 299 7.23 17.94 14.62
N PHE A 300 8.50 18.11 14.22
CA PHE A 300 9.08 17.39 13.08
C PHE A 300 9.12 15.88 13.29
N CYS A 301 9.49 15.41 14.49
CA CYS A 301 9.47 13.99 14.82
C CYS A 301 8.05 13.41 14.74
N CYS A 302 7.04 14.15 15.23
CA CYS A 302 5.63 13.77 15.11
C CYS A 302 5.14 13.72 13.66
N LEU A 303 5.50 14.71 12.84
CA LEU A 303 5.17 14.77 11.40
C LEU A 303 5.71 13.54 10.66
N ILE A 304 6.96 13.14 10.93
CA ILE A 304 7.57 11.97 10.30
C ILE A 304 6.90 10.67 10.79
N THR A 305 6.58 10.58 12.08
CA THR A 305 5.93 9.40 12.66
C THR A 305 4.53 9.17 12.05
N TRP A 306 3.80 10.23 11.70
CA TRP A 306 2.55 10.14 10.92
C TRP A 306 2.78 9.68 9.46
N LEU A 307 3.80 10.20 8.79
CA LEU A 307 4.15 9.83 7.41
C LEU A 307 4.64 8.38 7.25
N GLU A 308 5.04 7.73 8.35
CA GLU A 308 5.41 6.30 8.41
C GLU A 308 4.27 5.41 8.96
N GLY A 309 3.03 5.90 8.97
CA GLY A 309 1.82 5.06 9.13
C GLY A 309 1.02 5.24 10.42
N HIS A 310 1.50 5.98 11.41
CA HIS A 310 0.78 6.18 12.67
C HIS A 310 -0.40 7.16 12.56
N SER A 311 -1.36 7.08 13.48
CA SER A 311 -2.51 8.00 13.53
C SER A 311 -2.10 9.46 13.71
N LEU A 312 -2.67 10.34 12.91
CA LEU A 312 -2.49 11.80 12.98
C LEU A 312 -2.88 12.38 14.35
N ALA A 313 -3.88 11.78 15.01
CA ALA A 313 -4.33 12.13 16.36
C ALA A 313 -3.35 11.71 17.46
N GLN A 314 -2.53 10.68 17.24
CA GLN A 314 -1.55 10.16 18.22
C GLN A 314 -0.14 10.70 18.01
N THR A 315 0.06 11.55 17.00
CA THR A 315 1.36 12.06 16.58
C THR A 315 1.32 13.59 16.54
N VAL A 316 1.04 14.17 15.37
CA VAL A 316 1.09 15.62 15.14
C VAL A 316 0.15 16.38 16.08
N PHE A 317 -1.09 15.90 16.25
CA PHE A 317 -2.07 16.53 17.13
C PHE A 317 -1.92 16.22 18.62
N THR A 318 -0.83 15.57 19.04
CA THR A 318 -0.42 15.63 20.47
C THR A 318 0.16 17.00 20.83
N CYS A 319 0.67 17.75 19.84
CA CYS A 319 1.05 19.14 19.99
C CYS A 319 -0.20 20.02 20.16
N LEU A 320 -0.33 20.67 21.31
CA LEU A 320 -1.48 21.50 21.66
C LEU A 320 -1.44 22.86 20.93
N TYR A 321 -0.26 23.38 20.59
CA TYR A 321 -0.10 24.65 19.86
C TYR A 321 -0.81 24.67 18.50
N ILE A 322 -0.88 23.52 17.80
CA ILE A 322 -1.55 23.45 16.49
C ILE A 322 -3.07 23.25 16.59
N HIS A 323 -3.63 23.06 17.80
CA HIS A 323 -5.08 22.92 17.97
C HIS A 323 -5.80 24.24 17.71
N ASN A 324 -5.24 25.36 18.17
CA ASN A 324 -5.79 26.69 17.95
C ASN A 324 -4.68 27.76 17.84
N PRO A 325 -4.01 27.89 16.67
CA PRO A 325 -2.90 28.81 16.48
C PRO A 325 -3.23 30.28 16.68
N ASP A 326 -4.52 30.67 16.63
CA ASP A 326 -4.93 32.08 16.70
C ASP A 326 -4.68 32.70 18.09
N PHE A 327 -4.68 31.90 19.17
CA PHE A 327 -4.29 32.33 20.52
C PHE A 327 -2.77 32.42 20.75
N ILE A 328 -1.92 31.99 19.80
CA ILE A 328 -0.46 32.14 19.95
C ILE A 328 -0.10 33.62 19.71
N GLU A 329 0.55 34.25 20.68
CA GLU A 329 1.07 35.62 20.56
C GLU A 329 2.49 35.63 19.97
N ASP A 330 3.33 34.64 20.28
CA ASP A 330 4.68 34.53 19.73
C ASP A 330 4.67 34.37 18.19
N PRO A 331 5.28 35.30 17.42
CA PRO A 331 5.21 35.26 15.95
C PRO A 331 5.88 34.03 15.34
N ALA A 332 6.98 33.54 15.93
CA ALA A 332 7.74 32.43 15.38
C ALA A 332 7.00 31.11 15.55
N MET A 333 6.45 30.87 16.74
CA MET A 333 5.64 29.70 17.04
C MET A 333 4.32 29.72 16.29
N LYS A 334 3.67 30.88 16.13
CA LYS A 334 2.43 31.02 15.34
C LYS A 334 2.65 30.71 13.86
N ALA A 335 3.68 31.29 13.25
CA ALA A 335 4.02 31.04 11.85
C ALA A 335 4.42 29.56 11.62
N PHE A 336 5.18 28.96 12.54
CA PHE A 336 5.56 27.55 12.49
C PHE A 336 4.36 26.61 12.65
N ALA A 337 3.46 26.85 13.61
CA ALA A 337 2.26 26.04 13.83
C ALA A 337 1.36 26.01 12.58
N LEU A 338 1.10 27.17 11.98
CA LEU A 338 0.37 27.28 10.71
C LEU A 338 1.10 26.58 9.56
N GLY A 339 2.44 26.68 9.52
CA GLY A 339 3.28 25.98 8.55
C GLY A 339 3.16 24.46 8.63
N ILE A 340 3.21 23.88 9.83
CA ILE A 340 3.04 22.43 10.06
C ILE A 340 1.64 21.96 9.66
N LEU A 341 0.58 22.70 10.01
CA LEU A 341 -0.79 22.36 9.59
C LEU A 341 -0.93 22.32 8.06
N LYS A 342 -0.36 23.30 7.35
CA LYS A 342 -0.37 23.34 5.88
C LYS A 342 0.47 22.24 5.23
N ILE A 343 1.62 21.91 5.80
CA ILE A 343 2.42 20.76 5.36
C ILE A 343 1.62 19.46 5.52
N CYS A 344 0.89 19.30 6.63
CA CYS A 344 0.03 18.13 6.85
C CYS A 344 -1.11 18.07 5.82
N ASP A 345 -1.81 19.17 5.55
CA ASP A 345 -2.95 19.13 4.63
C ASP A 345 -2.53 18.82 3.19
N ILE A 346 -1.47 19.46 2.68
CA ILE A 346 -0.97 19.21 1.33
C ILE A 346 -0.41 17.78 1.23
N ALA A 347 0.30 17.28 2.24
CA ALA A 347 0.76 15.89 2.25
C ALA A 347 -0.42 14.90 2.22
N ARG A 348 -1.45 15.14 3.03
CA ARG A 348 -2.69 14.35 3.08
C ARG A 348 -3.45 14.38 1.75
N GLU A 349 -3.59 15.56 1.14
CA GLU A 349 -4.21 15.71 -0.19
C GLU A 349 -3.45 14.91 -1.24
N LYS A 350 -2.12 15.05 -1.30
CA LYS A 350 -1.27 14.34 -2.27
C LYS A 350 -1.34 12.83 -2.12
N VAL A 351 -1.29 12.30 -0.89
CA VAL A 351 -1.39 10.87 -0.62
C VAL A 351 -2.78 10.32 -0.98
N ASN A 352 -3.85 11.00 -0.56
CA ASN A 352 -5.22 10.63 -0.93
C ASN A 352 -5.45 10.68 -2.46
N LYS A 353 -4.90 11.69 -3.14
CA LYS A 353 -5.05 11.88 -4.59
C LYS A 353 -4.26 10.85 -5.41
N ALA A 354 -3.12 10.38 -4.91
CA ALA A 354 -2.37 9.30 -5.54
C ALA A 354 -3.04 7.93 -5.36
N ALA A 355 -3.71 7.71 -4.21
CA ALA A 355 -4.33 6.45 -3.82
C ALA A 355 -3.37 5.24 -3.89
N VAL A 356 -2.10 5.45 -3.52
CA VAL A 356 -1.03 4.42 -3.52
C VAL A 356 -0.62 3.94 -2.12
N PHE A 357 -1.56 3.97 -1.19
CA PHE A 357 -1.41 3.50 0.19
C PHE A 357 -2.57 2.58 0.55
N GLU A 358 -2.37 1.79 1.60
CA GLU A 358 -3.43 1.09 2.33
C GLU A 358 -3.38 1.58 3.79
N GLU A 359 -4.34 1.26 4.66
CA GLU A 359 -4.37 1.80 6.04
C GLU A 359 -3.16 1.40 6.92
N GLU A 360 -2.40 0.38 6.52
CA GLU A 360 -1.13 -0.03 7.15
C GLU A 360 0.08 0.86 6.75
N ASP A 361 -0.01 1.53 5.59
CA ASP A 361 1.02 2.43 5.04
C ASP A 361 0.87 3.86 5.58
N PHE A 362 -0.39 4.32 5.74
CA PHE A 362 -0.70 5.72 6.05
C PHE A 362 -2.15 5.90 6.54
N GLN A 363 -2.32 6.61 7.66
CA GLN A 363 -3.64 6.92 8.19
C GLN A 363 -4.05 8.37 7.84
N SER A 364 -4.93 8.50 6.84
CA SER A 364 -5.36 9.79 6.27
C SER A 364 -6.47 10.51 7.05
N MET A 365 -7.03 9.86 8.08
CA MET A 365 -8.14 10.38 8.90
C MET A 365 -7.73 11.62 9.68
N THR A 366 -8.54 12.69 9.56
CA THR A 366 -8.28 13.99 10.21
C THR A 366 -8.95 14.16 11.56
N TYR A 367 -9.80 13.22 12.00
CA TYR A 367 -10.49 13.25 13.31
C TYR A 367 -11.27 14.56 13.60
N GLY A 368 -11.65 15.31 12.57
CA GLY A 368 -12.32 16.62 12.70
C GLY A 368 -11.40 17.82 12.91
N PHE A 369 -10.07 17.64 12.95
CA PHE A 369 -9.12 18.74 13.12
C PHE A 369 -9.11 19.71 11.92
N LYS A 370 -8.97 21.01 12.23
CA LYS A 370 -8.91 22.11 11.24
C LYS A 370 -7.47 22.33 10.77
N MET A 371 -7.20 22.23 9.46
CA MET A 371 -5.85 22.34 8.90
C MET A 371 -5.45 23.79 8.52
N ALA A 372 -5.83 24.77 9.36
CA ALA A 372 -5.63 26.21 9.11
C ALA A 372 -6.21 26.72 7.76
N ASN A 373 -7.34 26.16 7.31
CA ASN A 373 -7.98 26.50 6.03
C ASN A 373 -8.45 27.97 5.93
N SER A 374 -8.60 28.66 7.07
CA SER A 374 -8.88 30.10 7.17
C SER A 374 -7.71 30.99 6.71
N VAL A 375 -6.49 30.45 6.59
CA VAL A 375 -5.29 31.18 6.19
C VAL A 375 -4.80 30.66 4.84
N THR A 376 -4.51 31.55 3.90
CA THR A 376 -3.98 31.16 2.58
C THR A 376 -2.52 30.75 2.67
N ASP A 377 -2.09 29.83 1.81
CA ASP A 377 -0.74 29.30 1.81
C ASP A 377 0.32 30.39 1.54
N LEU A 378 -0.03 31.39 0.73
CA LEU A 378 0.76 32.60 0.49
C LEU A 378 0.92 33.44 1.77
N ARG A 379 -0.12 33.56 2.60
CA ARG A 379 -0.05 34.28 3.88
C ARG A 379 0.79 33.50 4.91
N VAL A 380 0.67 32.17 4.99
CA VAL A 380 1.50 31.35 5.90
C VAL A 380 2.98 31.40 5.48
N THR A 381 3.28 31.26 4.19
CA THR A 381 4.66 31.38 3.68
C THR A 381 5.23 32.79 3.81
N GLY A 382 4.39 33.83 3.75
CA GLY A 382 4.73 35.21 4.11
C GLY A 382 5.09 35.36 5.59
N MET A 383 4.22 34.92 6.51
CA MET A 383 4.50 34.99 7.96
C MET A 383 5.80 34.24 8.34
N LEU A 384 6.06 33.08 7.73
CA LEU A 384 7.32 32.36 7.90
C LEU A 384 8.54 33.13 7.32
N LYS A 385 8.35 33.96 6.29
CA LYS A 385 9.38 34.81 5.70
C LYS A 385 9.69 36.03 6.58
N ASP A 386 8.67 36.63 7.18
CA ASP A 386 8.81 37.75 8.12
C ASP A 386 9.61 37.33 9.36
N VAL A 387 9.32 36.13 9.90
CA VAL A 387 10.07 35.53 11.01
C VAL A 387 11.49 35.14 10.58
N GLU A 388 11.68 34.58 9.37
CA GLU A 388 13.03 34.33 8.81
C GLU A 388 13.87 35.61 8.79
N ASP A 389 13.28 36.74 8.37
CA ASP A 389 13.99 38.02 8.26
C ASP A 389 14.18 38.75 9.60
N ASP A 390 13.34 38.50 10.62
CA ASP A 390 13.60 38.94 12.00
C ASP A 390 14.72 38.15 12.65
N MET A 391 14.66 36.81 12.59
CA MET A 391 15.75 35.97 13.09
C MET A 391 17.07 36.28 12.35
N GLN A 392 17.04 36.54 11.03
CA GLN A 392 18.25 36.95 10.30
C GLN A 392 18.79 38.31 10.75
N ARG A 393 17.94 39.24 11.22
CA ARG A 393 18.40 40.50 11.83
C ARG A 393 19.07 40.24 13.18
N ARG A 394 18.50 39.40 14.05
CA ARG A 394 19.11 39.01 15.34
C ARG A 394 20.45 38.27 15.18
N VAL A 395 20.53 37.36 14.20
CA VAL A 395 21.79 36.67 13.82
C VAL A 395 22.86 37.65 13.31
N LYS A 396 22.46 38.76 12.67
CA LYS A 396 23.40 39.80 12.22
C LYS A 396 23.87 40.70 13.38
N SER A 397 23.04 41.01 14.36
CA SER A 397 23.43 41.83 15.52
C SER A 397 24.28 41.06 16.55
N THR A 398 24.07 39.75 16.69
CA THR A 398 24.89 38.86 17.56
C THR A 398 26.18 38.35 16.89
N ARG A 399 26.53 38.88 15.70
CA ARG A 399 27.71 38.48 14.93
C ARG A 399 28.94 39.30 15.33
N SER A 400 29.92 38.66 15.98
CA SER A 400 31.21 39.28 16.31
C SER A 400 32.04 39.61 15.06
N ARG A 401 32.98 40.58 15.17
CA ARG A 401 33.92 40.92 14.10
C ARG A 401 35.09 39.95 14.07
N GLN A 402 35.79 39.87 12.94
CA GLN A 402 36.99 39.02 12.85
C GLN A 402 38.11 39.55 13.75
N GLY A 403 38.46 38.79 14.79
CA GLY A 403 39.55 39.09 15.72
C GLY A 403 39.12 39.44 17.15
N GLU A 404 37.82 39.57 17.43
CA GLU A 404 37.29 39.81 18.78
C GLU A 404 36.92 38.47 19.45
N GLU A 405 37.45 38.20 20.65
CA GLU A 405 36.99 37.07 21.47
C GLU A 405 35.51 37.25 21.85
N ARG A 406 34.79 36.13 21.96
CA ARG A 406 33.34 36.12 22.16
C ARG A 406 33.00 35.91 23.62
N ASP A 407 32.08 36.74 24.11
CA ASP A 407 31.30 36.43 25.32
C ASP A 407 30.54 35.11 25.10
N PRO A 408 30.69 34.10 26.01
CA PRO A 408 29.99 32.83 25.90
C PRO A 408 28.46 32.94 25.86
N GLU A 409 27.86 33.92 26.53
CA GLU A 409 26.40 34.08 26.53
C GLU A 409 25.90 34.61 25.19
N VAL A 410 26.60 35.60 24.62
CA VAL A 410 26.27 36.18 23.30
C VAL A 410 26.49 35.16 22.17
N GLU A 411 27.49 34.29 22.29
CA GLU A 411 27.67 33.18 21.33
C GLU A 411 26.58 32.10 21.49
N LEU A 412 26.15 31.79 22.72
CA LEU A 412 25.04 30.86 22.94
C LEU A 412 23.73 31.41 22.36
N GLU A 413 23.43 32.71 22.55
CA GLU A 413 22.28 33.38 21.91
C GLU A 413 22.40 33.35 20.38
N HIS A 414 23.59 33.63 19.83
CA HIS A 414 23.84 33.60 18.39
C HIS A 414 23.56 32.23 17.77
N GLN A 415 24.07 31.16 18.39
CA GLN A 415 23.85 29.77 17.97
C GLN A 415 22.36 29.38 18.07
N GLN A 416 21.68 29.79 19.15
CA GLN A 416 20.25 29.55 19.31
C GLN A 416 19.39 30.33 18.29
N CYS A 417 19.75 31.58 17.96
CA CYS A 417 19.10 32.35 16.90
C CYS A 417 19.27 31.68 15.52
N LEU A 418 20.46 31.17 15.21
CA LEU A 418 20.74 30.38 14.00
C LEU A 418 19.93 29.07 13.97
N ALA A 419 19.76 28.42 15.12
CA ALA A 419 19.00 27.18 15.28
C ALA A 419 17.50 27.37 15.01
N VAL A 420 16.89 28.45 15.52
CA VAL A 420 15.49 28.83 15.23
C VAL A 420 15.34 29.27 13.77
N PHE A 421 16.22 30.15 13.27
CA PHE A 421 16.26 30.60 11.87
C PHE A 421 16.23 29.42 10.90
N SER A 422 17.09 28.42 11.12
CA SER A 422 17.20 27.27 10.22
C SER A 422 15.93 26.42 10.20
N ARG A 423 15.25 26.25 11.35
CA ARG A 423 14.00 25.47 11.46
C ARG A 423 12.79 26.18 10.84
N VAL A 424 12.63 27.48 11.10
CA VAL A 424 11.59 28.31 10.47
C VAL A 424 11.78 28.34 8.95
N LYS A 425 13.01 28.59 8.49
CA LYS A 425 13.35 28.62 7.06
C LYS A 425 13.17 27.25 6.40
N PHE A 426 13.57 26.16 7.03
CA PHE A 426 13.34 24.80 6.53
C PHE A 426 11.84 24.50 6.38
N THR A 427 11.03 24.87 7.38
CA THR A 427 9.56 24.76 7.33
C THR A 427 8.99 25.52 6.14
N ARG A 428 9.41 26.78 5.93
CA ARG A 428 8.99 27.59 4.78
C ARG A 428 9.38 26.95 3.45
N VAL A 429 10.62 26.49 3.32
CA VAL A 429 11.14 25.88 2.08
C VAL A 429 10.42 24.57 1.77
N LEU A 430 10.20 23.70 2.77
CA LEU A 430 9.44 22.46 2.62
C LEU A 430 7.97 22.74 2.21
N LEU A 431 7.32 23.71 2.86
CA LEU A 431 5.97 24.14 2.49
C LEU A 431 5.91 24.68 1.06
N THR A 432 6.83 25.57 0.65
CA THR A 432 6.89 26.10 -0.72
C THR A 432 7.14 24.99 -1.76
N VAL A 433 7.94 23.96 -1.44
CA VAL A 433 8.12 22.78 -2.30
C VAL A 433 6.82 21.99 -2.45
N LEU A 434 6.10 21.72 -1.37
CA LEU A 434 4.82 21.01 -1.44
C LEU A 434 3.76 21.81 -2.21
N ILE A 435 3.72 23.14 -2.06
CA ILE A 435 2.88 24.05 -2.86
C ILE A 435 3.31 24.02 -4.34
N ALA A 436 4.60 23.94 -4.66
CA ALA A 436 5.04 23.81 -6.04
C ALA A 436 4.50 22.53 -6.70
N PHE A 437 4.37 21.43 -5.96
CA PHE A 437 3.71 20.20 -6.39
C PHE A 437 2.16 20.26 -6.45
N THR A 438 1.50 21.33 -5.99
CA THR A 438 0.05 21.53 -6.24
C THR A 438 -0.24 22.24 -7.57
N LYS A 439 0.73 23.00 -8.11
CA LYS A 439 0.65 23.63 -9.43
C LYS A 439 0.58 22.56 -10.53
N LYS A 440 -0.14 22.85 -11.63
CA LYS A 440 -0.34 21.92 -12.77
C LYS A 440 0.77 21.98 -13.83
N GLU A 441 1.71 22.90 -13.69
CA GLU A 441 2.80 23.12 -14.65
C GLU A 441 4.10 22.47 -14.18
N THR A 442 4.84 21.84 -15.09
CA THR A 442 6.18 21.31 -14.84
C THR A 442 7.22 22.40 -14.53
N SER A 443 6.94 23.66 -14.88
CA SER A 443 7.74 24.85 -14.53
C SER A 443 8.04 24.91 -13.02
N ALA A 444 7.05 24.55 -12.19
CA ALA A 444 7.12 24.53 -10.74
C ALA A 444 8.05 23.44 -10.18
N VAL A 445 8.21 22.33 -10.90
CA VAL A 445 9.04 21.21 -10.47
C VAL A 445 10.53 21.57 -10.49
N ALA A 446 10.94 22.42 -11.45
CA ALA A 446 12.29 23.00 -11.50
C ALA A 446 12.54 24.07 -10.41
N GLU A 447 11.50 24.74 -9.92
CA GLU A 447 11.55 25.60 -8.72
C GLU A 447 11.71 24.73 -7.45
N ALA A 448 10.91 23.67 -7.33
CA ALA A 448 10.97 22.70 -6.23
C ALA A 448 12.35 22.04 -6.10
N GLN A 449 12.98 21.66 -7.22
CA GLN A 449 14.32 21.03 -7.21
C GLN A 449 15.40 21.97 -6.62
N LYS A 450 15.36 23.27 -6.96
CA LYS A 450 16.29 24.29 -6.40
C LYS A 450 16.05 24.50 -4.91
N LEU A 451 14.79 24.57 -4.50
CA LEU A 451 14.41 24.68 -3.08
C LEU A 451 14.83 23.44 -2.27
N MET A 452 14.80 22.24 -2.85
CA MET A 452 15.29 21.01 -2.23
C MET A 452 16.83 20.96 -2.08
N VAL A 453 17.59 21.71 -2.89
CA VAL A 453 19.03 21.93 -2.59
C VAL A 453 19.17 22.81 -1.35
N GLN A 454 18.48 23.96 -1.30
CA GLN A 454 18.48 24.84 -0.13
C GLN A 454 18.00 24.15 1.16
N ALA A 455 17.05 23.21 1.06
CA ALA A 455 16.60 22.41 2.20
C ALA A 455 17.69 21.48 2.74
N ALA A 456 18.54 20.91 1.87
CA ALA A 456 19.63 20.03 2.28
C ALA A 456 20.72 20.80 3.05
N ASP A 457 21.07 22.01 2.59
CA ASP A 457 22.04 22.87 3.28
C ASP A 457 21.59 23.20 4.73
N LEU A 458 20.29 23.42 4.92
CA LEU A 458 19.70 23.76 6.22
C LEU A 458 19.67 22.57 7.21
N LEU A 459 19.60 21.32 6.73
CA LEU A 459 19.64 20.15 7.61
C LEU A 459 20.96 20.03 8.38
N SER A 460 22.09 20.47 7.80
CA SER A 460 23.38 20.51 8.49
C SER A 460 23.35 21.45 9.70
N ALA A 461 22.73 22.63 9.54
CA ALA A 461 22.56 23.58 10.64
C ALA A 461 21.57 23.08 11.71
N ILE A 462 20.50 22.39 11.32
CA ILE A 462 19.54 21.77 12.25
C ILE A 462 20.23 20.66 13.06
N HIS A 463 20.93 19.73 12.39
CA HIS A 463 21.68 18.63 13.02
C HIS A 463 22.65 19.12 14.11
N ASN A 464 23.46 20.11 13.77
CA ASN A 464 24.48 20.62 14.68
C ASN A 464 23.89 21.45 15.84
N SER A 465 22.59 21.77 15.79
CA SER A 465 21.86 22.52 16.82
C SER A 465 20.69 21.76 17.47
N LEU A 466 20.68 20.42 17.41
CA LEU A 466 19.69 19.60 18.13
C LEU A 466 19.83 19.70 19.66
N HIS A 467 21.04 19.99 20.16
CA HIS A 467 21.35 20.07 21.59
C HIS A 467 20.96 21.41 22.23
N HIS A 468 20.75 22.46 21.44
CA HIS A 468 20.30 23.79 21.92
C HIS A 468 18.81 23.82 22.32
N GLY A 469 18.02 22.85 21.89
CA GLY A 469 16.60 22.74 22.25
C GLY A 469 16.39 22.04 23.59
N ILE A 470 15.38 22.48 24.34
CA ILE A 470 14.99 21.75 25.56
C ILE A 470 14.57 20.31 25.22
N GLN A 471 14.94 19.40 26.11
CA GLN A 471 14.70 17.97 25.97
C GLN A 471 13.46 17.57 26.78
N ALA A 472 12.75 16.55 26.31
CA ALA A 472 11.57 16.03 26.99
C ALA A 472 11.96 15.34 28.30
N GLN A 473 11.11 15.42 29.33
CA GLN A 473 11.41 14.85 30.65
C GLN A 473 11.18 13.33 30.64
N ASN A 474 12.23 12.56 30.97
CA ASN A 474 12.23 11.09 30.97
C ASN A 474 11.52 10.45 32.19
N ASP A 475 10.97 11.25 33.10
CA ASP A 475 10.75 10.86 34.50
C ASP A 475 9.39 10.18 34.77
N THR A 476 8.97 9.28 33.87
CA THR A 476 7.71 8.51 34.01
C THR A 476 7.95 7.00 33.93
N THR A 477 8.08 6.38 35.09
CA THR A 477 8.49 4.98 35.29
C THR A 477 7.49 3.90 34.81
N LYS A 478 6.44 4.27 34.07
CA LYS A 478 5.39 3.36 33.55
C LYS A 478 4.85 3.71 32.15
N GLY A 479 5.62 4.41 31.29
CA GLY A 479 5.30 4.52 29.87
C GLY A 479 6.29 5.37 29.08
N ASP A 480 6.74 4.87 27.92
CA ASP A 480 7.89 5.39 27.14
C ASP A 480 7.63 6.74 26.40
N HIS A 481 6.84 7.64 26.97
CA HIS A 481 6.42 8.89 26.35
C HIS A 481 7.02 10.08 27.14
N PRO A 482 8.27 10.47 26.88
CA PRO A 482 8.88 11.60 27.58
C PRO A 482 8.13 12.88 27.22
N ILE A 483 7.74 13.65 28.23
CA ILE A 483 6.80 14.77 28.03
C ILE A 483 7.57 16.05 27.71
N MET A 484 7.14 16.70 26.64
CA MET A 484 7.67 17.96 26.14
C MET A 484 6.62 19.07 26.38
N MET A 485 7.05 20.29 26.72
CA MET A 485 6.12 21.42 26.90
C MET A 485 5.31 21.63 25.60
N GLY A 486 3.99 21.73 25.74
CA GLY A 486 3.07 21.83 24.60
C GLY A 486 2.64 20.50 23.98
N PHE A 487 3.09 19.34 24.48
CA PHE A 487 2.70 18.01 23.96
C PHE A 487 2.00 17.16 25.03
N GLU A 488 0.77 16.71 24.72
CA GLU A 488 -0.03 15.82 25.56
C GLU A 488 -0.45 14.57 24.74
N PRO A 489 0.28 13.44 24.85
CA PRO A 489 -0.01 12.21 24.11
C PRO A 489 -1.45 11.66 24.26
N LEU A 490 -2.13 11.97 25.37
CA LEU A 490 -3.47 11.42 25.66
C LEU A 490 -4.63 12.35 25.32
N VAL A 491 -4.37 13.60 24.86
CA VAL A 491 -5.43 14.60 24.61
C VAL A 491 -6.51 14.10 23.64
N ASN A 492 -6.11 13.28 22.67
CA ASN A 492 -6.99 12.75 21.62
C ASN A 492 -7.44 11.31 21.85
N GLN A 493 -7.19 10.72 23.03
CA GLN A 493 -7.47 9.30 23.30
C GLN A 493 -8.94 8.91 23.05
N ARG A 494 -9.87 9.83 23.28
CA ARG A 494 -11.32 9.67 23.03
C ARG A 494 -11.75 9.81 21.56
N LEU A 495 -10.86 10.27 20.68
CA LEU A 495 -11.11 10.40 19.24
C LEU A 495 -10.65 9.15 18.46
N LEU A 496 -9.83 8.30 19.07
CA LEU A 496 -9.32 7.09 18.43
C LEU A 496 -10.47 6.10 18.20
N PRO A 497 -10.48 5.35 17.07
CA PRO A 497 -11.46 4.30 16.89
C PRO A 497 -11.30 3.27 18.01
N PRO A 498 -12.39 2.74 18.60
CA PRO A 498 -12.30 1.79 19.70
C PRO A 498 -11.68 0.49 19.16
N THR A 499 -10.40 0.32 19.48
CA THR A 499 -9.48 -0.67 18.92
C THR A 499 -8.33 -0.89 19.91
N PHE A 500 -7.59 -1.99 19.77
CA PHE A 500 -6.38 -2.26 20.55
C PHE A 500 -5.47 -1.01 20.64
N PRO A 501 -5.22 -0.44 21.84
CA PRO A 501 -4.44 0.79 22.00
C PRO A 501 -3.01 0.66 21.49
N ARG A 502 -2.77 1.14 20.26
CA ARG A 502 -1.44 1.21 19.65
C ARG A 502 -0.73 2.47 20.12
N TYR A 503 0.36 2.35 20.87
CA TYR A 503 1.20 3.50 21.22
C TYR A 503 2.03 3.94 20.02
N ALA A 504 1.92 5.21 19.64
CA ALA A 504 2.72 5.80 18.57
C ALA A 504 4.11 6.18 19.10
N LYS A 505 5.10 5.32 18.88
CA LYS A 505 6.49 5.58 19.27
C LYS A 505 7.08 6.67 18.37
N ILE A 506 7.06 7.91 18.85
CA ILE A 506 7.66 9.06 18.16
C ILE A 506 9.15 8.81 17.91
N ILE A 507 9.62 9.09 16.69
CA ILE A 507 11.03 8.92 16.31
C ILE A 507 11.96 9.89 17.07
N LYS A 508 13.26 9.60 17.09
CA LYS A 508 14.24 10.48 17.76
C LYS A 508 14.66 11.68 16.91
N ARG A 509 15.21 12.72 17.56
CA ARG A 509 15.65 13.97 16.91
C ARG A 509 16.83 13.74 15.94
N GLU A 510 17.69 12.76 16.20
CA GLU A 510 18.79 12.36 15.33
C GLU A 510 18.27 11.61 14.09
N GLU A 511 17.26 10.75 14.28
CA GLU A 511 16.60 9.98 13.23
C GLU A 511 15.80 10.90 12.28
N MET A 512 15.22 12.00 12.81
CA MET A 512 14.51 13.03 12.04
C MET A 512 15.36 13.66 10.93
N VAL A 513 16.62 14.00 11.23
CA VAL A 513 17.54 14.55 10.21
C VAL A 513 17.84 13.52 9.11
N SER A 514 18.12 12.28 9.50
CA SER A 514 18.36 11.16 8.57
C SER A 514 17.13 10.83 7.71
N TYR A 515 15.93 10.99 8.24
CA TYR A 515 14.70 10.88 7.46
C TYR A 515 14.53 12.03 6.47
N PHE A 516 14.67 13.29 6.91
CA PHE A 516 14.51 14.43 6.00
C PHE A 516 15.57 14.46 4.89
N ALA A 517 16.82 14.07 5.17
CA ALA A 517 17.84 13.95 4.13
C ALA A 517 17.40 12.97 3.01
N ARG A 518 16.94 11.78 3.41
CA ARG A 518 16.40 10.78 2.48
C ARG A 518 15.14 11.27 1.76
N LEU A 519 14.24 12.00 2.43
CA LEU A 519 13.04 12.58 1.81
C LEU A 519 13.41 13.62 0.75
N ILE A 520 14.36 14.52 1.06
CA ILE A 520 14.84 15.56 0.15
C ILE A 520 15.45 14.94 -1.11
N ASP A 521 16.33 13.95 -0.97
CA ASP A 521 16.95 13.30 -2.13
C ASP A 521 15.94 12.52 -2.97
N ARG A 522 14.97 11.84 -2.33
CA ARG A 522 13.81 11.25 -3.03
C ARG A 522 13.01 12.29 -3.80
N ILE A 523 12.75 13.47 -3.23
CA ILE A 523 12.01 14.55 -3.92
C ILE A 523 12.85 15.13 -5.07
N LYS A 524 14.18 15.28 -4.93
CA LYS A 524 15.07 15.68 -6.05
C LYS A 524 14.96 14.70 -7.22
N THR A 525 14.96 13.39 -6.95
CA THR A 525 14.73 12.37 -7.98
C THR A 525 13.33 12.49 -8.57
N VAL A 526 12.27 12.69 -7.77
CA VAL A 526 10.92 12.96 -8.31
C VAL A 526 10.89 14.17 -9.24
N CYS A 527 11.70 15.21 -9.01
CA CYS A 527 11.80 16.34 -9.92
C CYS A 527 12.43 15.99 -11.29
N GLU A 528 13.13 14.86 -11.43
CA GLU A 528 13.80 14.45 -12.67
C GLU A 528 12.83 13.82 -13.69
N VAL A 529 11.69 13.28 -13.22
CA VAL A 529 10.72 12.56 -14.07
C VAL A 529 10.16 13.40 -15.22
N VAL A 530 10.07 14.73 -15.05
CA VAL A 530 9.54 15.66 -16.07
C VAL A 530 10.42 15.78 -17.31
N ASN A 531 11.65 15.26 -17.26
CA ASN A 531 12.57 15.21 -18.40
C ASN A 531 12.36 13.95 -19.27
N LEU A 532 11.51 13.00 -18.84
CA LEU A 532 11.27 11.74 -19.52
C LEU A 532 10.02 11.80 -20.40
N THR A 533 10.19 11.61 -21.71
CA THR A 533 9.10 11.68 -22.71
C THR A 533 8.67 10.31 -23.24
N ASN A 534 9.39 9.23 -22.90
CA ASN A 534 9.12 7.88 -23.39
C ASN A 534 8.48 7.00 -22.29
N LEU A 535 7.41 6.28 -22.63
CA LEU A 535 6.64 5.44 -21.69
C LEU A 535 7.46 4.32 -21.03
N HIS A 536 8.40 3.70 -21.76
CA HIS A 536 9.25 2.65 -21.21
C HIS A 536 10.25 3.24 -20.21
N CYS A 537 10.85 4.40 -20.51
CA CYS A 537 11.68 5.12 -19.56
C CYS A 537 10.90 5.58 -18.31
N ILE A 538 9.62 5.96 -18.45
CA ILE A 538 8.74 6.25 -17.30
C ILE A 538 8.50 4.99 -16.45
N LEU A 539 8.13 3.86 -17.07
CA LEU A 539 7.89 2.60 -16.35
C LEU A 539 9.14 2.13 -15.60
N ASP A 540 10.31 2.21 -16.25
CA ASP A 540 11.60 1.87 -15.62
C ASP A 540 11.94 2.82 -14.48
N PHE A 541 11.76 4.14 -14.65
CA PHE A 541 11.96 5.12 -13.59
C PHE A 541 11.07 4.87 -12.37
N PHE A 542 9.79 4.53 -12.57
CA PHE A 542 8.88 4.19 -11.47
C PHE A 542 9.29 2.87 -10.77
N CYS A 543 9.78 1.88 -11.52
CA CYS A 543 10.35 0.65 -10.94
C CYS A 543 11.61 0.93 -10.11
N GLU A 544 12.58 1.66 -10.67
CA GLU A 544 13.86 2.01 -10.02
C GLU A 544 13.66 2.90 -8.79
N PHE A 545 12.74 3.87 -8.85
CA PHE A 545 12.35 4.69 -7.70
C PHE A 545 11.70 3.82 -6.60
N SER A 546 10.81 2.90 -6.96
CA SER A 546 10.20 1.97 -6.02
C SER A 546 11.20 1.05 -5.33
N GLU A 547 12.25 0.58 -6.02
CA GLU A 547 13.27 -0.29 -5.42
C GLU A 547 14.03 0.34 -4.25
N GLN A 548 14.01 1.68 -4.12
CA GLN A 548 14.62 2.46 -3.03
C GLN A 548 13.77 2.53 -1.75
N SER A 549 12.64 1.79 -1.71
CA SER A 549 11.64 1.80 -0.64
C SER A 549 11.20 3.23 -0.21
N PRO A 550 10.73 4.08 -1.14
CA PRO A 550 10.31 5.46 -0.86
C PRO A 550 9.10 5.56 0.08
N CYS A 551 9.10 6.57 0.96
CA CYS A 551 8.00 6.86 1.88
C CYS A 551 6.72 7.27 1.13
N VAL A 552 5.56 7.13 1.77
CA VAL A 552 4.24 7.33 1.14
C VAL A 552 4.09 8.71 0.48
N LEU A 553 4.60 9.77 1.11
CA LEU A 553 4.59 11.12 0.55
C LEU A 553 5.38 11.19 -0.76
N SER A 554 6.63 10.71 -0.77
CA SER A 554 7.48 10.72 -1.97
C SER A 554 6.93 9.84 -3.11
N ARG A 555 6.27 8.71 -2.80
CA ARG A 555 5.54 7.89 -3.77
C ARG A 555 4.35 8.65 -4.38
N SER A 556 3.62 9.38 -3.54
CA SER A 556 2.41 10.10 -3.94
C SER A 556 2.70 11.39 -4.73
N LEU A 557 3.81 12.08 -4.41
CA LEU A 557 4.31 13.20 -5.21
C LEU A 557 4.66 12.72 -6.62
N LEU A 558 5.39 11.61 -6.77
CA LEU A 558 5.72 11.07 -8.10
C LEU A 558 4.48 10.76 -8.94
N GLN A 559 3.51 10.04 -8.37
CA GLN A 559 2.25 9.71 -9.03
C GLN A 559 1.50 10.95 -9.49
N THR A 560 1.32 11.94 -8.61
CA THR A 560 0.54 13.15 -8.90
C THR A 560 1.29 14.20 -9.74
N THR A 561 2.62 14.08 -9.88
CA THR A 561 3.41 14.85 -10.87
C THR A 561 3.28 14.27 -12.27
N PHE A 562 3.33 12.95 -12.42
CA PHE A 562 3.25 12.30 -13.73
C PHE A 562 1.81 12.28 -14.28
N LEU A 563 0.83 11.79 -13.50
CA LEU A 563 -0.59 11.79 -13.87
C LEU A 563 -1.33 12.90 -13.12
N VAL A 564 -1.46 14.04 -13.79
CA VAL A 564 -2.27 15.18 -13.33
C VAL A 564 -3.75 14.91 -13.69
N ASP A 565 -4.66 15.70 -13.11
CA ASP A 565 -6.12 15.62 -13.30
C ASP A 565 -6.55 15.29 -14.74
N ASN A 566 -7.58 14.45 -14.87
CA ASN A 566 -8.09 13.92 -16.14
C ASN A 566 -7.10 13.03 -16.92
N LYS A 567 -6.17 12.36 -16.22
CA LYS A 567 -5.17 11.44 -16.79
C LYS A 567 -4.26 12.10 -17.83
N LYS A 568 -3.95 13.38 -17.64
CA LYS A 568 -3.00 14.09 -18.51
C LYS A 568 -1.58 13.88 -18.00
N VAL A 569 -0.72 13.39 -18.89
CA VAL A 569 0.72 13.25 -18.63
C VAL A 569 1.30 14.65 -18.49
N PHE A 570 1.87 14.92 -17.31
CA PHE A 570 2.40 16.23 -16.90
C PHE A 570 1.40 17.40 -17.06
N GLY A 571 0.09 17.12 -17.01
CA GLY A 571 -0.97 18.11 -17.19
C GLY A 571 -1.20 18.58 -18.64
N THR A 572 -0.27 18.32 -19.55
CA THR A 572 -0.28 18.82 -20.93
C THR A 572 -0.76 17.79 -21.94
N HIS A 573 -0.16 16.59 -21.95
CA HIS A 573 -0.34 15.58 -23.01
C HIS A 573 -1.39 14.51 -22.66
N LEU A 574 -1.98 13.87 -23.68
CA LEU A 574 -2.84 12.71 -23.48
C LEU A 574 -1.99 11.43 -23.36
N MET A 575 -2.38 10.53 -22.46
CA MET A 575 -1.74 9.20 -22.35
C MET A 575 -1.80 8.41 -23.68
N GLN A 576 -2.84 8.66 -24.51
CA GLN A 576 -2.98 8.09 -25.86
C GLN A 576 -1.79 8.44 -26.76
N ASP A 577 -1.27 9.67 -26.69
CA ASP A 577 -0.16 10.12 -27.54
C ASP A 577 1.15 9.46 -27.11
N MET A 578 1.40 9.41 -25.79
CA MET A 578 2.55 8.71 -25.21
C MET A 578 2.54 7.20 -25.54
N VAL A 579 1.37 6.55 -25.56
CA VAL A 579 1.23 5.14 -26.00
C VAL A 579 1.50 4.99 -27.51
N LYS A 580 1.02 5.91 -28.36
CA LYS A 580 1.33 5.91 -29.80
C LYS A 580 2.82 6.09 -30.08
N ASP A 581 3.50 6.96 -29.33
CA ASP A 581 4.95 7.14 -29.47
C ASP A 581 5.76 5.98 -28.90
N ALA A 582 5.29 5.32 -27.84
CA ALA A 582 5.86 4.05 -27.37
C ALA A 582 5.77 2.96 -28.46
N LEU A 583 4.60 2.79 -29.08
CA LEU A 583 4.41 1.86 -30.21
C LEU A 583 5.34 2.18 -31.40
N ARG A 584 5.42 3.45 -31.81
CA ARG A 584 6.36 3.90 -32.87
C ARG A 584 7.82 3.59 -32.53
N SER A 585 8.23 3.86 -31.29
CA SER A 585 9.62 3.73 -30.83
C SER A 585 10.08 2.31 -30.50
N PHE A 586 9.17 1.35 -30.36
CA PHE A 586 9.49 -0.04 -30.00
C PHE A 586 9.23 -1.06 -31.13
N VAL A 587 8.08 -0.99 -31.81
CA VAL A 587 7.67 -1.95 -32.88
C VAL A 587 7.46 -1.30 -34.25
N SER A 588 7.37 0.04 -34.31
CA SER A 588 7.23 0.81 -35.55
C SER A 588 6.11 0.31 -36.48
N PRO A 589 4.87 0.14 -35.98
CA PRO A 589 3.79 -0.52 -36.72
C PRO A 589 3.41 0.28 -37.99
N PRO A 590 3.28 -0.37 -39.18
CA PRO A 590 3.03 0.33 -40.44
C PRO A 590 1.83 1.30 -40.44
N VAL A 591 0.75 1.02 -39.69
CA VAL A 591 -0.40 1.93 -39.58
C VAL A 591 -0.04 3.32 -39.00
N LEU A 592 1.01 3.41 -38.16
CA LEU A 592 1.49 4.67 -37.59
C LEU A 592 2.63 5.32 -38.43
N SER A 593 3.04 4.71 -39.53
CA SER A 593 4.08 5.23 -40.45
C SER A 593 3.46 6.16 -41.49
N PRO A 594 3.82 7.46 -41.55
CA PRO A 594 3.24 8.43 -42.50
C PRO A 594 3.47 8.12 -44.00
N LYS A 595 4.21 7.05 -44.31
CA LYS A 595 4.46 6.56 -45.67
C LYS A 595 3.69 5.28 -46.03
N CYS A 596 2.90 4.71 -45.11
CA CYS A 596 2.03 3.58 -45.40
C CYS A 596 0.64 4.07 -45.87
N TYR A 597 0.03 3.37 -46.82
CA TYR A 597 -1.34 3.68 -47.27
C TYR A 597 -2.37 3.59 -46.14
N LEU A 598 -2.11 2.75 -45.12
CA LEU A 598 -2.98 2.64 -43.93
C LEU A 598 -3.04 3.92 -43.09
N TYR A 599 -2.02 4.79 -43.14
CA TYR A 599 -1.96 6.01 -42.33
C TYR A 599 -3.12 6.99 -42.62
N ASN A 600 -3.57 7.03 -43.87
CA ASN A 600 -4.71 7.85 -44.32
C ASN A 600 -6.02 7.04 -44.44
N ASN A 601 -6.02 5.76 -44.06
CA ASN A 601 -7.20 4.90 -44.14
C ASN A 601 -8.03 5.06 -42.85
N HIS A 602 -9.25 5.61 -42.99
CA HIS A 602 -10.13 5.91 -41.86
C HIS A 602 -10.36 4.68 -40.95
N GLN A 603 -10.72 3.54 -41.53
CA GLN A 603 -10.97 2.31 -40.77
C GLN A 603 -9.71 1.79 -40.05
N ALA A 604 -8.53 1.90 -40.68
CA ALA A 604 -7.28 1.50 -40.03
C ALA A 604 -6.92 2.42 -38.87
N LYS A 605 -7.20 3.72 -39.02
CA LYS A 605 -7.05 4.74 -37.99
C LYS A 605 -8.01 4.50 -36.81
N ASP A 606 -9.29 4.22 -37.08
CA ASP A 606 -10.30 3.95 -36.05
C ASP A 606 -9.89 2.73 -35.19
N CYS A 607 -9.39 1.66 -35.83
CA CYS A 607 -8.89 0.48 -35.12
C CYS A 607 -7.73 0.79 -34.17
N ILE A 608 -6.71 1.54 -34.63
CA ILE A 608 -5.55 1.86 -33.78
C ILE A 608 -5.89 2.92 -32.71
N ASP A 609 -6.76 3.89 -33.01
CA ASP A 609 -7.20 4.90 -32.04
C ASP A 609 -8.11 4.29 -30.96
N SER A 610 -8.93 3.30 -31.29
CA SER A 610 -9.70 2.48 -30.33
C SER A 610 -8.76 1.69 -29.41
N PHE A 611 -7.86 0.88 -29.98
CA PHE A 611 -6.90 0.06 -29.23
C PHE A 611 -6.03 0.90 -28.28
N VAL A 612 -5.49 2.02 -28.77
CA VAL A 612 -4.72 2.96 -27.95
C VAL A 612 -5.56 3.54 -26.80
N THR A 613 -6.86 3.76 -27.02
CA THR A 613 -7.77 4.25 -25.97
C THR A 613 -7.99 3.21 -24.89
N HIS A 614 -8.14 1.93 -25.25
CA HIS A 614 -8.24 0.84 -24.26
C HIS A 614 -6.94 0.67 -23.46
N CYS A 615 -5.78 0.79 -24.10
CA CYS A 615 -4.47 0.79 -23.43
C CYS A 615 -4.32 1.85 -22.33
N VAL A 616 -5.03 2.99 -22.38
CA VAL A 616 -4.89 4.06 -21.38
C VAL A 616 -5.18 3.58 -19.95
N ARG A 617 -6.19 2.73 -19.73
CA ARG A 617 -6.51 2.26 -18.38
C ARG A 617 -5.41 1.35 -17.83
N PRO A 618 -5.05 0.21 -18.47
CA PRO A 618 -4.08 -0.72 -17.89
C PRO A 618 -2.69 -0.10 -17.72
N PHE A 619 -2.25 0.80 -18.61
CA PHE A 619 -0.96 1.47 -18.44
C PHE A 619 -0.97 2.54 -17.32
N CYS A 620 -2.06 3.30 -17.13
CA CYS A 620 -2.19 4.15 -15.94
C CYS A 620 -2.20 3.31 -14.65
N SER A 621 -2.89 2.18 -14.64
CA SER A 621 -2.96 1.27 -13.50
C SER A 621 -1.60 0.61 -13.20
N LEU A 622 -0.84 0.20 -14.21
CA LEU A 622 0.51 -0.35 -14.03
C LEU A 622 1.45 0.67 -13.39
N ILE A 623 1.42 1.92 -13.85
CA ILE A 623 2.21 3.02 -13.27
C ILE A 623 1.76 3.30 -11.83
N GLN A 624 0.45 3.26 -11.53
CA GLN A 624 -0.07 3.40 -10.17
C GLN A 624 0.39 2.27 -9.24
N ILE A 625 0.44 1.02 -9.74
CA ILE A 625 0.94 -0.15 -8.99
C ILE A 625 2.36 0.11 -8.47
N HIS A 626 3.29 0.57 -9.32
CA HIS A 626 4.66 0.89 -8.92
C HIS A 626 4.76 2.03 -7.87
N GLY A 627 3.67 2.75 -7.59
CA GLY A 627 3.57 3.69 -6.47
C GLY A 627 3.21 3.09 -5.12
N HIS A 628 2.70 1.85 -5.03
CA HIS A 628 2.40 1.20 -3.74
C HIS A 628 3.65 0.69 -3.02
N ASN A 629 3.52 0.19 -1.78
CA ASN A 629 4.58 -0.59 -1.13
C ASN A 629 4.89 -1.90 -1.90
N ARG A 630 6.04 -2.53 -1.64
CA ARG A 630 6.51 -3.70 -2.42
C ARG A 630 5.63 -4.95 -2.27
N ALA A 631 4.98 -5.16 -1.12
CA ALA A 631 4.06 -6.28 -0.94
C ALA A 631 2.78 -6.07 -1.78
N ARG A 632 2.15 -4.90 -1.65
CA ARG A 632 0.94 -4.53 -2.41
C ARG A 632 1.19 -4.41 -3.91
N GLN A 633 2.44 -4.12 -4.33
CA GLN A 633 2.85 -4.26 -5.72
C GLN A 633 2.70 -5.69 -6.22
N ARG A 634 3.25 -6.69 -5.50
CA ARG A 634 3.15 -8.09 -5.92
C ARG A 634 1.69 -8.55 -6.09
N ASP A 635 0.84 -8.21 -5.13
CA ASP A 635 -0.59 -8.58 -5.18
C ASP A 635 -1.28 -7.98 -6.42
N LYS A 636 -1.13 -6.67 -6.63
CA LYS A 636 -1.77 -5.94 -7.74
C LYS A 636 -1.16 -6.30 -9.10
N LEU A 637 0.14 -6.67 -9.16
CA LEU A 637 0.78 -7.23 -10.37
C LEU A 637 0.17 -8.58 -10.77
N GLY A 638 -0.30 -9.39 -9.82
CA GLY A 638 -1.05 -10.61 -10.12
C GLY A 638 -2.38 -10.32 -10.82
N HIS A 639 -3.15 -9.37 -10.29
CA HIS A 639 -4.46 -9.00 -10.85
C HIS A 639 -4.39 -8.27 -12.20
N ILE A 640 -3.40 -7.40 -12.42
CA ILE A 640 -3.34 -6.59 -13.65
C ILE A 640 -3.05 -7.42 -14.91
N LEU A 641 -2.57 -8.67 -14.75
CA LEU A 641 -2.44 -9.63 -15.85
C LEU A 641 -3.78 -9.95 -16.52
N GLU A 642 -4.92 -9.87 -15.82
CA GLU A 642 -6.25 -10.04 -16.41
C GLU A 642 -6.58 -8.90 -17.41
N GLU A 643 -6.23 -7.65 -17.07
CA GLU A 643 -6.40 -6.51 -17.97
C GLU A 643 -5.42 -6.57 -19.17
N PHE A 644 -4.17 -7.00 -18.95
CA PHE A 644 -3.18 -7.14 -20.05
C PHE A 644 -3.38 -8.40 -20.92
N ALA A 645 -4.00 -9.47 -20.41
CA ALA A 645 -4.45 -10.60 -21.22
C ALA A 645 -5.60 -10.20 -22.15
N THR A 646 -6.52 -9.37 -21.67
CA THR A 646 -7.60 -8.78 -22.49
C THR A 646 -7.02 -7.88 -23.60
N LEU A 647 -6.02 -7.04 -23.28
CA LEU A 647 -5.31 -6.25 -24.29
C LEU A 647 -4.54 -7.11 -25.31
N GLN A 648 -4.06 -8.31 -24.94
CA GLN A 648 -3.33 -9.20 -25.85
C GLN A 648 -4.24 -9.73 -26.95
N ASP A 649 -5.43 -10.23 -26.57
CA ASP A 649 -6.47 -10.69 -27.49
C ASP A 649 -6.98 -9.56 -28.41
N GLU A 650 -7.16 -8.35 -27.89
CA GLU A 650 -7.50 -7.18 -28.72
C GLU A 650 -6.37 -6.83 -29.70
N ALA A 651 -5.11 -6.80 -29.24
CA ALA A 651 -3.95 -6.48 -30.07
C ALA A 651 -3.77 -7.44 -31.24
N GLU A 652 -3.93 -8.75 -31.00
CA GLU A 652 -3.83 -9.79 -32.03
C GLU A 652 -4.97 -9.69 -33.06
N LYS A 653 -6.19 -9.35 -32.63
CA LYS A 653 -7.34 -9.08 -33.53
C LYS A 653 -7.11 -7.83 -34.39
N VAL A 654 -6.58 -6.76 -33.81
CA VAL A 654 -6.28 -5.51 -34.53
C VAL A 654 -5.11 -5.72 -35.52
N ASP A 655 -4.05 -6.44 -35.14
CA ASP A 655 -2.98 -6.82 -36.07
C ASP A 655 -3.51 -7.63 -37.25
N ALA A 656 -4.39 -8.63 -37.02
CA ALA A 656 -4.97 -9.44 -38.10
C ALA A 656 -5.86 -8.62 -39.05
N ALA A 657 -6.63 -7.66 -38.53
CA ALA A 657 -7.41 -6.72 -39.33
C ALA A 657 -6.49 -5.81 -40.18
N LEU A 658 -5.49 -5.18 -39.56
CA LEU A 658 -4.53 -4.31 -40.23
C LEU A 658 -3.70 -5.06 -41.29
N HIS A 659 -3.34 -6.32 -41.03
CA HIS A 659 -2.69 -7.20 -42.01
C HIS A 659 -3.56 -7.45 -43.24
N THR A 660 -4.84 -7.79 -43.01
CA THR A 660 -5.83 -8.04 -44.07
C THR A 660 -6.12 -6.79 -44.90
N MET A 661 -6.00 -5.60 -44.30
CA MET A 661 -6.09 -4.32 -45.02
C MET A 661 -4.80 -4.01 -45.79
N LEU A 662 -3.62 -4.27 -45.21
CA LEU A 662 -2.34 -3.99 -45.84
C LEU A 662 -2.10 -4.85 -47.09
N LEU A 663 -2.36 -6.16 -47.02
CA LEU A 663 -2.14 -7.07 -48.16
C LEU A 663 -2.96 -6.69 -49.41
N LYS A 664 -4.08 -5.97 -49.24
CA LYS A 664 -4.90 -5.47 -50.35
C LYS A 664 -4.32 -4.22 -51.03
N GLN A 665 -3.33 -3.56 -50.43
CA GLN A 665 -2.77 -2.28 -50.89
C GLN A 665 -1.25 -2.37 -51.15
N GLU A 666 -0.50 -3.02 -50.26
CA GLU A 666 0.94 -3.27 -50.39
C GLU A 666 1.23 -4.79 -50.21
N PRO A 667 0.96 -5.66 -51.21
CA PRO A 667 1.12 -7.12 -51.06
C PRO A 667 2.54 -7.60 -50.69
N GLN A 668 3.55 -6.74 -50.88
CA GLN A 668 4.95 -7.01 -50.52
C GLN A 668 5.30 -6.61 -49.07
N ARG A 669 4.37 -5.98 -48.33
CA ARG A 669 4.59 -5.49 -46.97
C ARG A 669 3.68 -6.23 -45.99
N GLN A 670 4.25 -6.70 -44.89
CA GLN A 670 3.55 -7.53 -43.90
C GLN A 670 3.43 -6.79 -42.56
N HIS A 671 2.21 -6.62 -42.07
CA HIS A 671 1.91 -6.12 -40.72
C HIS A 671 1.68 -7.33 -39.82
N LEU A 672 2.72 -7.95 -39.28
CA LEU A 672 2.60 -9.20 -38.51
C LEU A 672 2.89 -8.97 -37.03
N ALA A 673 1.84 -9.08 -36.22
CA ALA A 673 1.89 -9.09 -34.76
C ALA A 673 2.66 -7.91 -34.14
N CYS A 674 2.58 -6.70 -34.70
CA CYS A 674 3.29 -5.54 -34.17
C CYS A 674 2.74 -5.10 -32.81
N LEU A 675 1.42 -4.98 -32.69
CA LEU A 675 0.73 -4.63 -31.45
C LEU A 675 0.79 -5.81 -30.46
N GLY A 676 0.55 -7.03 -30.95
CA GLY A 676 0.63 -8.25 -30.15
C GLY A 676 2.02 -8.50 -29.57
N THR A 677 3.10 -8.15 -30.27
CA THR A 677 4.49 -8.20 -29.75
C THR A 677 4.73 -7.16 -28.66
N TRP A 678 4.13 -5.96 -28.76
CA TRP A 678 4.27 -4.90 -27.76
C TRP A 678 3.51 -5.19 -26.47
N VAL A 679 2.27 -5.68 -26.55
CA VAL A 679 1.51 -6.09 -25.35
C VAL A 679 2.15 -7.32 -24.70
N LEU A 680 2.63 -8.28 -25.49
CA LEU A 680 3.32 -9.48 -24.98
C LEU A 680 4.61 -9.14 -24.23
N TYR A 681 5.38 -8.15 -24.71
CA TYR A 681 6.54 -7.62 -23.99
C TYR A 681 6.17 -7.13 -22.58
N HIS A 682 5.04 -6.40 -22.45
CA HIS A 682 4.55 -5.93 -21.16
C HIS A 682 4.00 -7.06 -20.28
N ASN A 683 3.22 -8.00 -20.83
CA ASN A 683 2.79 -9.21 -20.12
C ASN A 683 3.99 -9.97 -19.51
N LEU A 684 5.01 -10.27 -20.33
CA LEU A 684 6.22 -10.98 -19.90
C LEU A 684 6.98 -10.21 -18.80
N ARG A 685 7.10 -8.89 -18.89
CA ARG A 685 7.71 -8.07 -17.83
C ARG A 685 6.91 -8.10 -16.52
N ILE A 686 5.58 -8.07 -16.58
CA ILE A 686 4.72 -8.16 -15.38
C ILE A 686 4.85 -9.55 -14.73
N MET A 687 4.82 -10.63 -15.53
CA MET A 687 5.04 -12.01 -15.04
C MET A 687 6.42 -12.18 -14.39
N ILE A 688 7.47 -11.66 -15.01
CA ILE A 688 8.84 -11.67 -14.46
C ILE A 688 8.90 -10.86 -13.15
N GLN A 689 8.36 -9.64 -13.11
CA GLN A 689 8.34 -8.81 -11.90
C GLN A 689 7.57 -9.49 -10.75
N TYR A 690 6.44 -10.14 -11.05
CA TYR A 690 5.68 -10.92 -10.07
C TYR A 690 6.53 -12.04 -9.45
N LEU A 691 7.21 -12.86 -10.26
CA LEU A 691 8.07 -13.93 -9.73
C LEU A 691 9.26 -13.37 -8.94
N LEU A 692 9.98 -12.38 -9.47
CA LEU A 692 11.17 -11.80 -8.82
C LEU A 692 10.82 -11.13 -7.48
N SER A 693 9.66 -10.46 -7.39
CA SER A 693 9.18 -9.88 -6.11
C SER A 693 8.98 -10.91 -5.01
N GLY A 694 8.71 -12.18 -5.35
CA GLY A 694 8.62 -13.26 -4.37
C GLY A 694 9.96 -13.66 -3.74
N PHE A 695 11.10 -13.34 -4.37
CA PHE A 695 12.41 -13.44 -3.71
C PHE A 695 12.67 -12.23 -2.81
N GLU A 696 12.37 -11.00 -3.27
CA GLU A 696 12.52 -9.77 -2.48
C GLU A 696 11.66 -9.76 -1.20
N LEU A 697 10.51 -10.43 -1.24
CA LEU A 697 9.56 -10.56 -0.13
C LEU A 697 9.69 -11.90 0.64
N GLU A 698 10.73 -12.69 0.36
CA GLU A 698 11.04 -13.97 1.02
C GLU A 698 9.89 -15.02 1.01
N LEU A 699 9.04 -14.98 -0.04
CA LEU A 699 7.81 -15.78 -0.14
C LEU A 699 8.02 -17.22 -0.64
N TYR A 700 9.24 -17.59 -1.03
CA TYR A 700 9.60 -18.93 -1.52
C TYR A 700 10.54 -19.64 -0.54
N SER A 701 10.24 -20.90 -0.23
CA SER A 701 11.17 -21.77 0.48
C SER A 701 12.32 -22.24 -0.42
N MET A 702 13.47 -22.56 0.18
CA MET A 702 14.66 -23.11 -0.49
C MET A 702 14.35 -24.22 -1.52
N HIS A 703 13.43 -25.13 -1.19
CA HIS A 703 13.07 -26.26 -2.05
C HIS A 703 12.14 -25.91 -3.22
N GLU A 704 11.63 -24.67 -3.29
CA GLU A 704 10.81 -24.15 -4.40
C GLU A 704 11.64 -23.43 -5.46
N TYR A 705 12.83 -22.95 -5.08
CA TYR A 705 13.69 -22.10 -5.93
C TYR A 705 13.94 -22.70 -7.33
N TYR A 706 14.05 -24.03 -7.44
CA TYR A 706 14.39 -24.67 -8.70
C TYR A 706 13.28 -24.51 -9.76
N TYR A 707 11.99 -24.63 -9.41
CA TYR A 707 10.91 -24.41 -10.38
C TYR A 707 10.67 -22.93 -10.69
N ILE A 708 10.89 -22.03 -9.72
CA ILE A 708 10.82 -20.58 -9.96
C ILE A 708 11.93 -20.14 -10.94
N TYR A 709 13.18 -20.54 -10.69
CA TYR A 709 14.30 -20.20 -11.58
C TYR A 709 14.21 -20.88 -12.95
N TRP A 710 13.67 -22.11 -13.03
CA TRP A 710 13.37 -22.78 -14.30
C TRP A 710 12.33 -22.00 -15.13
N TYR A 711 11.23 -21.60 -14.51
CA TYR A 711 10.15 -20.86 -15.20
C TYR A 711 10.64 -19.48 -15.67
N LEU A 712 11.56 -18.87 -14.93
CA LEU A 712 12.28 -17.68 -15.38
C LEU A 712 13.20 -17.99 -16.57
N SER A 713 14.10 -18.99 -16.48
CA SER A 713 15.16 -19.19 -17.49
C SER A 713 14.68 -19.82 -18.80
N GLU A 714 13.99 -20.96 -18.73
CA GLU A 714 13.63 -21.76 -19.91
C GLU A 714 12.35 -21.25 -20.57
N PHE A 715 11.50 -20.53 -19.83
CA PHE A 715 10.20 -20.07 -20.31
C PHE A 715 10.13 -18.53 -20.44
N LEU A 716 10.02 -17.76 -19.35
CA LEU A 716 9.72 -16.32 -19.44
C LEU A 716 10.83 -15.50 -20.13
N TYR A 717 12.10 -15.69 -19.77
CA TYR A 717 13.19 -14.99 -20.44
C TYR A 717 13.39 -15.47 -21.89
N ALA A 718 13.11 -16.75 -22.21
CA ALA A 718 13.15 -17.24 -23.58
C ALA A 718 12.08 -16.56 -24.46
N TRP A 719 10.85 -16.44 -23.95
CA TRP A 719 9.77 -15.69 -24.59
C TRP A 719 10.08 -14.19 -24.71
N LEU A 720 10.69 -13.58 -23.68
CA LEU A 720 11.07 -12.17 -23.71
C LEU A 720 12.14 -11.90 -24.78
N MET A 721 13.19 -12.73 -24.85
CA MET A 721 14.24 -12.63 -25.87
C MET A 721 13.70 -12.80 -27.29
N SER A 722 12.77 -13.76 -27.50
CA SER A 722 12.07 -13.93 -28.78
C SER A 722 11.22 -12.70 -29.15
N THR A 723 10.56 -12.10 -28.17
CA THR A 723 9.69 -10.91 -28.36
C THR A 723 10.50 -9.64 -28.64
N LEU A 724 11.61 -9.42 -27.92
CA LEU A 724 12.57 -8.35 -28.21
C LEU A 724 13.23 -8.52 -29.57
N SER A 725 13.55 -9.75 -29.99
CA SER A 725 14.12 -10.01 -31.31
C SER A 725 13.11 -9.77 -32.45
N ARG A 726 11.82 -10.01 -32.23
CA ARG A 726 10.74 -9.63 -33.17
C ARG A 726 10.58 -8.10 -33.28
N ALA A 727 10.70 -7.39 -32.17
CA ALA A 727 10.67 -5.93 -32.15
C ALA A 727 11.87 -5.32 -32.92
N ASP A 728 13.12 -5.68 -32.56
CA ASP A 728 14.36 -5.22 -33.25
C ASP A 728 14.31 -5.56 -34.76
N GLY A 729 13.76 -6.72 -35.13
CA GLY A 729 13.52 -7.13 -36.51
C GLY A 729 12.49 -6.25 -37.25
N SER A 730 11.38 -5.90 -36.59
CA SER A 730 10.32 -5.05 -37.15
C SER A 730 10.83 -3.63 -37.42
N GLN A 731 11.57 -3.04 -36.46
CA GLN A 731 12.18 -1.73 -36.63
C GLN A 731 13.17 -1.71 -37.80
N MET A 732 14.01 -2.75 -37.95
CA MET A 732 14.94 -2.85 -39.08
C MET A 732 14.24 -3.08 -40.42
N ALA A 733 13.05 -3.67 -40.45
CA ALA A 733 12.27 -3.78 -41.68
C ALA A 733 11.78 -2.39 -42.13
N GLU A 734 11.17 -1.63 -41.23
CA GLU A 734 10.69 -0.27 -41.52
C GLU A 734 11.86 0.69 -41.86
N GLU A 735 12.99 0.65 -41.15
CA GLU A 735 14.18 1.45 -41.50
C GLU A 735 14.67 1.17 -42.92
N ARG A 736 14.71 -0.11 -43.35
CA ARG A 736 15.14 -0.49 -44.71
C ARG A 736 14.20 0.06 -45.78
N ILE A 737 12.89 -0.07 -45.58
CA ILE A 737 11.86 0.50 -46.47
C ILE A 737 12.01 2.02 -46.55
N MET A 738 12.19 2.69 -45.41
CA MET A 738 12.38 4.15 -45.36
C MET A 738 13.64 4.61 -46.10
N GLU A 739 14.75 3.89 -45.99
CA GLU A 739 16.00 4.18 -46.69
C GLU A 739 15.93 3.92 -48.20
N GLU A 740 15.27 2.85 -48.63
CA GLU A 740 15.14 2.52 -50.05
C GLU A 740 14.30 3.55 -50.80
N GLN A 741 13.22 4.02 -50.19
CA GLN A 741 12.44 5.15 -50.68
C GLN A 741 13.22 6.49 -50.67
N GLN A 742 14.23 6.66 -49.80
CA GLN A 742 15.08 7.86 -49.80
C GLN A 742 16.16 7.85 -50.90
N LYS A 743 16.68 6.66 -51.29
CA LYS A 743 17.67 6.53 -52.38
C LYS A 743 17.19 7.12 -53.70
N GLY A 744 15.88 7.15 -53.93
CA GLY A 744 15.25 7.74 -55.13
C GLY A 744 15.32 9.27 -55.24
N ARG A 745 15.86 10.00 -54.26
CA ARG A 745 15.85 11.49 -54.29
C ARG A 745 17.18 12.23 -54.08
N SER A 746 18.29 11.58 -53.68
CA SER A 746 19.63 12.17 -53.87
C SER A 746 20.78 11.15 -53.77
N SER A 747 21.76 11.28 -54.68
CA SER A 747 22.92 10.38 -54.77
C SER A 747 24.19 10.98 -54.14
N LYS A 748 24.29 10.96 -52.80
CA LYS A 748 25.56 11.20 -52.10
C LYS A 748 25.80 10.16 -51.00
N LYS A 749 26.78 9.26 -51.22
CA LYS A 749 27.18 8.19 -50.29
C LYS A 749 28.01 8.74 -49.13
N THR A 750 27.38 9.41 -48.18
CA THR A 750 28.01 9.70 -46.87
C THR A 750 28.22 8.40 -46.11
N LYS A 751 29.40 8.17 -45.51
CA LYS A 751 29.67 6.98 -44.68
C LYS A 751 28.67 6.94 -43.52
N LYS A 752 27.76 5.97 -43.51
CA LYS A 752 26.84 5.76 -42.38
C LYS A 752 27.64 5.46 -41.11
N LYS A 753 27.43 6.24 -40.05
CA LYS A 753 27.76 5.79 -38.69
C LYS A 753 26.91 4.56 -38.38
N LYS A 754 27.51 3.55 -37.73
CA LYS A 754 26.79 2.37 -37.25
C LYS A 754 25.82 2.83 -36.15
N LYS A 755 24.52 2.91 -36.46
CA LYS A 755 23.49 3.32 -35.49
C LYS A 755 23.50 2.37 -34.28
N VAL A 756 23.21 2.92 -33.11
CA VAL A 756 22.93 2.12 -31.90
C VAL A 756 21.57 1.45 -32.08
N ARG A 757 21.48 0.14 -31.84
CA ARG A 757 20.17 -0.56 -31.80
C ARG A 757 19.49 -0.23 -30.46
N PRO A 758 18.24 0.27 -30.45
CA PRO A 758 17.61 0.76 -29.22
C PRO A 758 17.44 -0.34 -28.17
N LEU A 759 16.96 -1.53 -28.57
CA LEU A 759 16.71 -2.64 -27.65
C LEU A 759 17.97 -3.40 -27.21
N SER A 760 19.18 -3.00 -27.66
CA SER A 760 20.41 -3.77 -27.45
C SER A 760 20.78 -3.94 -25.97
N ARG A 761 20.56 -2.92 -25.12
CA ARG A 761 20.83 -3.02 -23.68
C ARG A 761 19.87 -3.99 -23.01
N GLU A 762 18.59 -3.91 -23.32
CA GLU A 762 17.54 -4.76 -22.72
C GLU A 762 17.69 -6.23 -23.13
N ILE A 763 18.01 -6.50 -24.40
CA ILE A 763 18.36 -7.85 -24.89
C ILE A 763 19.58 -8.39 -24.12
N THR A 764 20.62 -7.57 -23.94
CA THR A 764 21.86 -7.97 -23.23
C THR A 764 21.59 -8.26 -21.74
N MET A 765 20.81 -7.40 -21.07
CA MET A 765 20.44 -7.60 -19.66
C MET A 765 19.52 -8.81 -19.47
N SER A 766 18.52 -8.99 -20.34
CA SER A 766 17.63 -10.15 -20.33
C SER A 766 18.40 -11.46 -20.53
N GLN A 767 19.38 -11.48 -21.42
CA GLN A 767 20.26 -12.64 -21.62
C GLN A 767 21.15 -12.94 -20.41
N ALA A 768 21.66 -11.90 -19.72
CA ALA A 768 22.41 -12.08 -18.47
C ALA A 768 21.51 -12.64 -17.35
N TYR A 769 20.31 -12.07 -17.17
CA TYR A 769 19.30 -12.55 -16.21
C TYR A 769 18.86 -13.99 -16.49
N GLN A 770 18.63 -14.35 -17.76
CA GLN A 770 18.32 -15.73 -18.17
C GLN A 770 19.42 -16.71 -17.73
N ASN A 771 20.69 -16.33 -17.92
CA ASN A 771 21.83 -17.16 -17.52
C ASN A 771 21.99 -17.23 -16.00
N MET A 772 21.72 -16.16 -15.24
CA MET A 772 21.68 -16.23 -13.78
C MET A 772 20.60 -17.20 -13.29
N CYS A 773 19.40 -17.15 -13.88
CA CYS A 773 18.32 -18.08 -13.57
C CYS A 773 18.67 -19.54 -13.96
N ALA A 774 19.20 -19.77 -15.16
CA ALA A 774 19.58 -21.12 -15.63
C ALA A 774 20.73 -21.72 -14.80
N GLY A 775 21.67 -20.87 -14.34
CA GLY A 775 22.70 -21.23 -13.37
C GLY A 775 22.09 -21.68 -12.05
N MET A 776 21.24 -20.83 -11.44
CA MET A 776 20.57 -21.14 -10.16
C MET A 776 19.68 -22.38 -10.24
N PHE A 777 18.89 -22.56 -11.31
CA PHE A 777 18.10 -23.78 -11.54
C PHE A 777 18.97 -25.04 -11.48
N LYS A 778 20.07 -25.09 -12.25
CA LYS A 778 20.97 -26.25 -12.32
C LYS A 778 21.73 -26.47 -11.01
N THR A 779 22.10 -25.39 -10.32
CA THR A 779 22.63 -25.43 -8.94
C THR A 779 21.64 -26.08 -7.97
N MET A 780 20.36 -25.69 -8.00
CA MET A 780 19.34 -26.24 -7.10
C MET A 780 19.06 -27.72 -7.36
N VAL A 781 18.95 -28.14 -8.64
CA VAL A 781 18.75 -29.56 -8.98
C VAL A 781 19.96 -30.40 -8.58
N ALA A 782 21.19 -29.91 -8.79
CA ALA A 782 22.40 -30.61 -8.34
C ALA A 782 22.47 -30.74 -6.81
N PHE A 783 22.08 -29.70 -6.05
CA PHE A 783 21.96 -29.79 -4.60
C PHE A 783 20.85 -30.74 -4.14
N ASP A 784 19.75 -30.89 -4.88
CA ASP A 784 18.68 -31.84 -4.53
C ASP A 784 19.14 -33.29 -4.75
N MET A 785 19.85 -33.56 -5.86
CA MET A 785 20.48 -34.86 -6.14
C MET A 785 21.54 -35.24 -5.08
N ASP A 786 22.32 -34.28 -4.60
CA ASP A 786 23.29 -34.47 -3.51
C ASP A 786 22.62 -34.58 -2.11
N GLY A 787 21.29 -34.43 -2.00
CA GLY A 787 20.57 -34.45 -0.73
C GLY A 787 20.83 -33.23 0.18
N LYS A 788 21.30 -32.12 -0.41
CA LYS A 788 21.65 -30.86 0.29
C LYS A 788 20.48 -29.88 0.40
N VAL A 789 19.37 -30.10 -0.32
CA VAL A 789 18.13 -29.33 -0.20
C VAL A 789 17.25 -29.90 0.92
N ARG A 790 16.89 -29.07 1.91
CA ARG A 790 15.97 -29.47 2.98
C ARG A 790 14.51 -29.40 2.50
N LYS A 791 13.87 -30.56 2.39
CA LYS A 791 12.42 -30.70 2.14
C LYS A 791 11.69 -31.07 3.43
N PRO A 792 10.65 -30.32 3.85
CA PRO A 792 9.73 -30.74 4.90
C PRO A 792 9.07 -32.08 4.59
N LYS A 793 8.54 -32.75 5.62
CA LYS A 793 7.55 -33.82 5.43
C LYS A 793 6.19 -33.16 5.23
N PHE A 794 5.54 -33.44 4.10
CA PHE A 794 4.23 -32.91 3.77
C PHE A 794 3.18 -34.03 3.90
N GLU A 795 2.16 -33.81 4.72
CA GLU A 795 1.07 -34.77 4.94
C GLU A 795 -0.23 -34.37 4.21
N LEU A 796 -0.44 -33.05 4.02
CA LEU A 796 -1.64 -32.45 3.39
C LEU A 796 -1.28 -31.53 2.20
N ASP A 797 -0.03 -31.57 1.73
CA ASP A 797 0.52 -30.65 0.72
C ASP A 797 1.40 -31.42 -0.29
N SER A 798 1.53 -30.89 -1.50
CA SER A 798 2.29 -31.50 -2.58
C SER A 798 3.02 -30.44 -3.42
N GLU A 799 4.09 -30.88 -4.11
CA GLU A 799 4.83 -30.01 -5.02
C GLU A 799 3.94 -29.45 -6.15
N GLN A 800 2.93 -30.22 -6.59
CA GLN A 800 1.94 -29.77 -7.57
C GLN A 800 1.09 -28.61 -7.02
N VAL A 801 0.51 -28.75 -5.83
CA VAL A 801 -0.36 -27.71 -5.23
C VAL A 801 0.44 -26.42 -5.00
N ARG A 802 1.68 -26.51 -4.51
CA ARG A 802 2.56 -25.34 -4.37
C ARG A 802 2.89 -24.70 -5.72
N TYR A 803 3.26 -25.48 -6.72
CA TYR A 803 3.55 -25.00 -8.08
C TYR A 803 2.34 -24.26 -8.66
N GLU A 804 1.17 -24.90 -8.67
CA GLU A 804 -0.07 -24.34 -9.19
C GLU A 804 -0.46 -23.04 -8.46
N HIS A 805 -0.29 -22.97 -7.13
CA HIS A 805 -0.52 -21.75 -6.36
C HIS A 805 0.53 -20.65 -6.64
N ARG A 806 1.80 -20.99 -6.92
CA ARG A 806 2.83 -19.98 -7.27
C ARG A 806 2.60 -19.36 -8.64
N PHE A 807 2.06 -20.13 -9.59
CA PHE A 807 1.84 -19.69 -10.97
C PHE A 807 0.37 -19.34 -11.30
N ALA A 808 -0.55 -19.47 -10.33
CA ALA A 808 -1.99 -19.24 -10.53
C ALA A 808 -2.38 -17.94 -11.26
N PRO A 809 -1.76 -16.76 -11.01
CA PRO A 809 -2.09 -15.52 -11.74
C PRO A 809 -1.75 -15.55 -13.23
N PHE A 810 -1.00 -16.55 -13.70
CA PHE A 810 -0.65 -16.69 -15.12
C PHE A 810 -1.73 -17.45 -15.91
N ASN A 811 -2.70 -18.08 -15.24
CA ASN A 811 -3.79 -18.81 -15.89
C ASN A 811 -4.74 -17.92 -16.70
N SER A 812 -4.73 -16.60 -16.49
CA SER A 812 -5.46 -15.63 -17.30
C SER A 812 -4.75 -15.27 -18.62
N VAL A 813 -3.44 -15.51 -18.72
CA VAL A 813 -2.60 -15.12 -19.86
C VAL A 813 -2.50 -16.28 -20.84
N MET A 814 -3.08 -16.12 -22.04
CA MET A 814 -3.04 -17.17 -23.08
C MET A 814 -1.76 -17.14 -23.93
N THR A 815 -1.10 -15.99 -24.03
CA THR A 815 0.17 -15.81 -24.76
C THR A 815 1.19 -15.15 -23.82
N PRO A 816 2.25 -15.87 -23.38
CA PRO A 816 2.55 -17.27 -23.67
C PRO A 816 1.62 -18.23 -22.86
N PRO A 817 1.33 -19.44 -23.36
CA PRO A 817 0.41 -20.36 -22.69
C PRO A 817 0.99 -20.88 -21.36
N PRO A 818 0.21 -20.95 -20.28
CA PRO A 818 0.72 -21.33 -18.95
C PRO A 818 1.25 -22.76 -18.95
N VAL A 819 2.44 -22.96 -18.37
CA VAL A 819 2.99 -24.31 -18.18
C VAL A 819 2.34 -24.95 -16.96
N HIS A 820 1.62 -26.05 -17.16
CA HIS A 820 1.03 -26.82 -16.07
C HIS A 820 2.07 -27.76 -15.43
N TYR A 821 1.85 -28.15 -14.16
CA TYR A 821 2.83 -28.92 -13.37
C TYR A 821 3.37 -30.18 -14.08
N LEU A 822 2.49 -30.98 -14.71
CA LEU A 822 2.89 -32.17 -15.46
C LEU A 822 3.85 -31.84 -16.62
N GLN A 823 3.54 -30.80 -17.41
CA GLN A 823 4.38 -30.33 -18.52
C GLN A 823 5.74 -29.82 -18.00
N PHE A 824 5.76 -29.16 -16.84
CA PHE A 824 7.01 -28.76 -16.18
C PHE A 824 7.84 -30.00 -15.76
N LYS A 825 7.23 -31.01 -15.14
CA LYS A 825 7.94 -32.23 -14.74
C LYS A 825 8.47 -32.99 -15.95
N GLU A 826 7.73 -33.00 -17.07
CA GLU A 826 8.23 -33.53 -18.34
C GLU A 826 9.39 -32.69 -18.91
N MET A 827 9.29 -31.37 -18.96
CA MET A 827 10.35 -30.51 -19.53
C MET A 827 11.61 -30.41 -18.64
N SER A 828 11.50 -30.74 -17.36
CA SER A 828 12.62 -30.76 -16.40
C SER A 828 13.19 -32.17 -16.12
N ASP A 829 12.64 -33.22 -16.74
CA ASP A 829 13.07 -34.60 -16.53
C ASP A 829 14.47 -34.90 -17.08
N LEU A 830 15.40 -35.21 -16.17
CA LEU A 830 16.78 -35.59 -16.50
C LEU A 830 16.88 -37.00 -17.12
N ASN A 831 15.88 -37.86 -16.94
CA ASN A 831 15.90 -39.23 -17.49
C ASN A 831 15.72 -39.27 -19.02
N LYS A 832 15.38 -38.13 -19.64
CA LYS A 832 15.34 -37.96 -21.11
C LYS A 832 16.72 -37.98 -21.78
N TYR A 833 17.80 -37.90 -20.99
CA TYR A 833 19.18 -38.04 -21.46
C TYR A 833 19.71 -39.45 -21.18
N SER A 834 20.54 -39.98 -22.08
CA SER A 834 21.11 -41.33 -21.97
C SER A 834 22.63 -41.29 -22.09
N PRO A 835 23.40 -41.49 -21.00
CA PRO A 835 22.93 -41.65 -19.61
C PRO A 835 22.33 -40.36 -19.04
N PRO A 836 21.52 -40.44 -17.96
CA PRO A 836 21.05 -39.26 -17.23
C PRO A 836 22.22 -38.50 -16.59
N PRO A 837 22.22 -37.14 -16.63
CA PRO A 837 23.34 -36.34 -16.14
C PRO A 837 23.49 -36.44 -14.62
N GLN A 838 24.73 -36.51 -14.14
CA GLN A 838 25.05 -36.58 -12.71
C GLN A 838 25.22 -35.18 -12.09
N SER A 839 25.15 -35.06 -10.75
CA SER A 839 25.30 -33.77 -10.07
C SER A 839 26.60 -33.00 -10.40
N PRO A 840 27.79 -33.63 -10.62
CA PRO A 840 28.98 -32.92 -11.08
C PRO A 840 28.81 -32.26 -12.45
N GLU A 841 28.08 -32.89 -13.36
CA GLU A 841 27.81 -32.36 -14.71
C GLU A 841 26.85 -31.17 -14.65
N LEU A 842 25.85 -31.24 -13.78
CA LEU A 842 24.96 -30.12 -13.49
C LEU A 842 25.70 -28.94 -12.84
N TYR A 843 26.64 -29.19 -11.91
CA TYR A 843 27.52 -28.15 -11.37
C TYR A 843 28.42 -27.54 -12.46
N VAL A 844 28.97 -28.33 -13.37
CA VAL A 844 29.69 -27.81 -14.56
C VAL A 844 28.77 -26.95 -15.42
N ALA A 845 27.54 -27.40 -15.69
CA ALA A 845 26.57 -26.65 -16.50
C ALA A 845 26.14 -25.33 -15.83
N ALA A 846 25.89 -25.34 -14.52
CA ALA A 846 25.63 -24.13 -13.74
C ALA A 846 26.81 -23.14 -13.81
N SER A 847 28.05 -23.64 -13.67
CA SER A 847 29.25 -22.80 -13.80
C SER A 847 29.38 -22.17 -15.20
N LYS A 848 29.01 -22.88 -16.27
CA LYS A 848 28.99 -22.34 -17.64
C LYS A 848 28.01 -21.17 -17.77
N HIS A 849 26.82 -21.26 -17.18
CA HIS A 849 25.85 -20.17 -17.19
C HIS A 849 26.30 -18.96 -16.36
N PHE A 850 26.84 -19.16 -15.15
CA PHE A 850 27.40 -18.04 -14.37
C PHE A 850 28.61 -17.40 -15.09
N GLN A 851 29.41 -18.18 -15.82
CA GLN A 851 30.48 -17.65 -16.69
C GLN A 851 29.91 -16.84 -17.86
N GLN A 852 28.84 -17.33 -18.51
CA GLN A 852 28.18 -16.61 -19.61
C GLN A 852 27.54 -15.29 -19.13
N ALA A 853 26.80 -15.31 -18.01
CA ALA A 853 26.26 -14.09 -17.39
C ALA A 853 27.38 -13.09 -17.08
N LYS A 854 28.47 -13.54 -16.43
CA LYS A 854 29.67 -12.71 -16.18
C LYS A 854 30.23 -12.11 -17.48
N MET A 855 30.45 -12.92 -18.51
CA MET A 855 31.02 -12.47 -19.79
C MET A 855 30.10 -11.49 -20.53
N ILE A 856 28.78 -11.65 -20.46
CA ILE A 856 27.81 -10.72 -21.03
C ILE A 856 27.91 -9.37 -20.31
N LEU A 857 27.85 -9.38 -18.97
CA LEU A 857 27.85 -8.19 -18.12
C LEU A 857 29.19 -7.41 -18.14
N GLU A 858 30.34 -8.10 -18.19
CA GLU A 858 31.67 -7.45 -18.30
C GLU A 858 31.91 -6.79 -19.67
N ASN A 859 31.10 -7.08 -20.69
CA ASN A 859 31.14 -6.43 -21.99
C ASN A 859 30.18 -5.23 -22.12
N ILE A 860 29.39 -4.90 -21.08
CA ILE A 860 28.49 -3.74 -21.11
C ILE A 860 29.32 -2.45 -20.91
N PRO A 861 29.27 -1.48 -21.86
CA PRO A 861 29.95 -0.20 -21.68
C PRO A 861 29.24 0.63 -20.61
N ASN A 862 30.02 1.24 -19.71
CA ASN A 862 29.54 2.00 -18.54
C ASN A 862 28.56 1.18 -17.65
N PRO A 863 29.05 0.13 -16.97
CA PRO A 863 28.20 -0.74 -16.16
C PRO A 863 27.57 0.02 -14.99
N ASP A 864 26.24 0.04 -14.96
CA ASP A 864 25.44 0.66 -13.91
C ASP A 864 25.49 -0.11 -12.57
N HIS A 865 24.82 0.41 -11.54
CA HIS A 865 24.77 -0.24 -10.23
C HIS A 865 24.22 -1.67 -10.27
N GLU A 866 23.27 -1.95 -11.16
CA GLU A 866 22.61 -3.26 -11.28
C GLU A 866 23.53 -4.30 -11.93
N VAL A 867 24.19 -3.94 -13.03
CA VAL A 867 25.26 -4.76 -13.64
C VAL A 867 26.32 -5.11 -12.60
N ASN A 868 26.69 -4.16 -11.74
CA ASN A 868 27.64 -4.39 -10.65
C ASN A 868 27.07 -5.26 -9.51
N ARG A 869 25.77 -5.20 -9.18
CA ARG A 869 25.12 -6.12 -8.23
C ARG A 869 25.16 -7.57 -8.74
N ILE A 870 24.75 -7.79 -9.99
CA ILE A 870 24.73 -9.15 -10.57
C ILE A 870 26.16 -9.72 -10.71
N LEU A 871 27.14 -8.90 -11.10
CA LEU A 871 28.55 -9.34 -11.18
C LEU A 871 29.14 -9.76 -9.82
N LYS A 872 28.68 -9.17 -8.70
CA LYS A 872 29.06 -9.60 -7.34
C LYS A 872 28.53 -10.99 -6.98
N VAL A 873 27.47 -11.47 -7.64
CA VAL A 873 26.90 -12.82 -7.43
C VAL A 873 27.42 -13.84 -8.45
N ALA A 874 27.48 -13.46 -9.72
CA ALA A 874 27.96 -14.33 -10.79
C ALA A 874 29.42 -14.79 -10.58
N LYS A 875 30.29 -13.93 -10.05
CA LYS A 875 31.72 -14.23 -9.85
C LYS A 875 31.96 -15.27 -8.75
N PRO A 876 31.42 -15.15 -7.52
CA PRO A 876 31.47 -16.23 -6.53
C PRO A 876 30.79 -17.51 -7.01
N ASN A 877 29.55 -17.45 -7.51
CA ASN A 877 28.78 -18.65 -7.84
C ASN A 877 29.46 -19.48 -8.95
N PHE A 878 30.10 -18.84 -9.94
CA PHE A 878 30.97 -19.50 -10.91
C PHE A 878 32.09 -20.35 -10.27
N VAL A 879 32.78 -19.79 -9.26
CA VAL A 879 33.87 -20.49 -8.55
C VAL A 879 33.32 -21.60 -7.67
N VAL A 880 32.26 -21.35 -6.90
CA VAL A 880 31.64 -22.35 -6.02
C VAL A 880 31.11 -23.55 -6.80
N MET A 881 30.45 -23.33 -7.94
CA MET A 881 30.00 -24.44 -8.80
C MET A 881 31.17 -25.23 -9.40
N LYS A 882 32.30 -24.60 -9.73
CA LYS A 882 33.51 -25.34 -10.16
C LYS A 882 34.13 -26.17 -9.04
N LEU A 883 34.13 -25.68 -7.80
CA LEU A 883 34.62 -26.45 -6.65
C LEU A 883 33.74 -27.68 -6.38
N LEU A 884 32.41 -27.51 -6.41
CA LEU A 884 31.45 -28.61 -6.27
C LEU A 884 31.58 -29.66 -7.38
N ALA A 885 31.73 -29.22 -8.64
CA ALA A 885 32.03 -30.11 -9.77
C ALA A 885 33.34 -30.90 -9.58
N GLY A 886 34.34 -30.30 -8.94
CA GLY A 886 35.60 -30.94 -8.55
C GLY A 886 35.49 -31.84 -7.30
N GLY A 887 34.30 -32.08 -6.76
CA GLY A 887 34.06 -32.94 -5.59
C GLY A 887 34.29 -32.26 -4.24
N HIS A 888 34.53 -30.95 -4.18
CA HIS A 888 34.68 -30.23 -2.91
C HIS A 888 33.39 -30.34 -2.08
N LYS A 889 33.52 -30.77 -0.81
CA LYS A 889 32.39 -31.04 0.10
C LYS A 889 31.31 -31.97 -0.50
N LYS A 890 31.69 -32.92 -1.38
CA LYS A 890 30.75 -33.91 -1.95
C LYS A 890 29.95 -34.64 -0.87
N GLU A 891 30.65 -35.23 0.09
CA GLU A 891 30.06 -36.02 1.20
C GLU A 891 29.37 -35.17 2.29
N SER A 892 29.43 -33.83 2.20
CA SER A 892 28.77 -32.97 3.19
C SER A 892 27.26 -32.92 2.96
N LYS A 893 26.48 -33.27 3.97
CA LYS A 893 25.01 -33.10 3.99
C LYS A 893 24.56 -31.80 4.66
N VAL A 894 25.50 -30.89 4.93
CA VAL A 894 25.18 -29.53 5.40
C VAL A 894 24.60 -28.75 4.22
N PRO A 895 23.42 -28.11 4.36
CA PRO A 895 22.83 -27.32 3.27
C PRO A 895 23.69 -26.08 2.99
N PRO A 896 23.74 -25.60 1.73
CA PRO A 896 24.35 -24.32 1.41
C PRO A 896 23.56 -23.16 2.05
N GLU A 897 24.28 -22.08 2.39
CA GLU A 897 23.68 -20.80 2.75
C GLU A 897 23.49 -19.96 1.48
N PHE A 898 22.33 -19.30 1.36
CA PHE A 898 21.97 -18.44 0.22
C PHE A 898 21.90 -16.98 0.68
N ASP A 899 22.93 -16.21 0.37
CA ASP A 899 23.08 -14.82 0.82
C ASP A 899 22.60 -13.82 -0.25
N PHE A 900 21.41 -13.26 -0.04
CA PHE A 900 20.79 -12.26 -0.92
C PHE A 900 21.28 -10.82 -0.68
N SER A 901 22.19 -10.56 0.28
CA SER A 901 22.64 -9.19 0.61
C SER A 901 23.32 -8.46 -0.56
N ALA A 902 23.88 -9.20 -1.52
CA ALA A 902 24.47 -8.64 -2.73
C ALA A 902 23.43 -8.28 -3.82
N HIS A 903 22.30 -9.00 -3.87
CA HIS A 903 21.27 -8.86 -4.91
C HIS A 903 19.94 -9.52 -4.53
N LYS A 904 18.83 -8.76 -4.63
CA LYS A 904 17.48 -9.13 -4.18
C LYS A 904 16.94 -10.45 -4.74
N TYR A 905 17.31 -10.81 -5.97
CA TYR A 905 16.73 -11.96 -6.68
C TYR A 905 17.71 -13.13 -6.90
N PHE A 906 18.99 -12.98 -6.55
CA PHE A 906 20.03 -13.99 -6.79
C PHE A 906 21.00 -14.06 -5.60
N PRO A 907 21.08 -15.19 -4.89
CA PRO A 907 21.94 -15.33 -3.73
C PRO A 907 23.39 -15.66 -4.12
N VAL A 908 24.34 -15.16 -3.31
CA VAL A 908 25.69 -15.74 -3.25
C VAL A 908 25.58 -17.08 -2.54
N VAL A 909 26.03 -18.15 -3.19
CA VAL A 909 25.99 -19.51 -2.64
C VAL A 909 27.24 -19.74 -1.77
N LYS A 910 27.07 -19.92 -0.46
CA LYS A 910 28.16 -20.25 0.46
C LYS A 910 28.08 -21.73 0.88
N LEU A 911 29.24 -22.38 0.99
CA LEU A 911 29.35 -23.76 1.44
C LEU A 911 29.81 -23.80 2.90
N VAL A 912 28.86 -23.98 3.82
CA VAL A 912 29.10 -24.21 5.26
C VAL A 912 29.91 -25.49 5.48
#